data_AF-A0A6L9EHX1-F1
#
_entry.id   AF-A0A6L9EHX1-F1
#
_cell.length_a   1.000
_cell.length_b   1.000
_cell.length_c   1.000
_cell.angle_alpha   90.00
_cell.angle_beta   90.00
_cell.angle_gamma   90.00
#
_symmetry.space_group_name_H-M   'P 1'
#
loop_
_entity.id
_entity.type
_entity.pdbx_description
1 polymer ?
#
loop_
_entity_poly.entity_id
_entity_poly.type
_entity_poly.pdbx_seq_one_letter_code
_entity_poly.pdbx_strand_id
1 'polypeptide(L)'
;MKKYILIQIVLLCLIGFSIPQSASSQYICESCEAYNFTSTGMVDHDGLSSTGVDGREFDLLSLYKRGGRTTPDCLVFKSPNNMDHVVVPGHWTCTPPGWRMRQIEANFEAMIKSRGKFSEYGNVRKKWFFFLEGRTPDQDAQAYIFEDQCWMRSVAWAEDGSLDDFKQTVAHECGHCYQIENMEGEDYFYHAWLDEANAEFLSTLVYPANNLEHYSAGDFDLDDTIFKQAYKFNVMLQHYANQFSIRQTMLLVRQSFKVSPGRLTRHYKSAGFDQILHEAYFTHFKGEVEDSGGGYVPREREVKLRQDPVDMIPGPAQTVDLDSIRPQRLNVYGLKLPPGYDLTINPPVSSSAPAYFSLKANELEILDWNRQVKIKGECDEEVRVMILSTHMNPRTVRGTKVTYKLKEREGCCSADLVVEENPTENELDGKFAFDYYIESTINYNTDGESNSLNMNYYVNSKDGSILLPVSFLNDNFGTSSNRSLEANAVIWLANGQLVGYVDDLYEGVKRAITIDLNQTRSDIMGVRIVKVAELLREGRSSGISPAPLPAGSRWIGKSRAYAFNQQERSDPGKINKVTAYISNESVPFSSPMPSFGFMAGYIRDAAGSNKNLAYTRFDLPNGDMFEVHLNHMEKLCATFDGAGYKKMTLGASTGAIAAMTEAEQNAFADSQNELNNQMLAMLKDMERCNGDKRCEAEVTKRMMAIQRQMQDAVYDLPEDPSLSGTAASDHQLLERDIRDRMRPIQEQIIDTEVRCDRLSRQDAACGGCMSLAVERCKDDLEDQREQLYALECQLARLKGLEDLMDNCPR
;
A
#
# COMPACT_ATOMS: atom_id res chain seq x y z
N MET A 1 20.57 48.50 -12.18
CA MET A 1 21.95 48.87 -12.55
C MET A 1 22.56 47.73 -13.35
N LYS A 2 22.65 47.91 -14.67
CA LYS A 2 23.27 47.03 -15.66
C LYS A 2 24.69 47.54 -15.96
N LYS A 3 25.57 46.64 -16.44
CA LYS A 3 26.96 46.82 -16.98
C LYS A 3 28.05 46.78 -15.91
N TYR A 4 28.97 45.81 -15.79
CA TYR A 4 29.63 44.84 -16.69
C TYR A 4 30.59 45.46 -17.74
N ILE A 5 31.82 44.91 -17.72
CA ILE A 5 32.82 44.77 -18.80
C ILE A 5 33.99 45.78 -18.83
N LEU A 6 35.17 45.17 -19.03
CA LEU A 6 36.46 45.74 -19.49
C LEU A 6 37.39 46.27 -18.40
N ILE A 7 38.31 45.42 -17.93
CA ILE A 7 39.78 45.63 -17.78
C ILE A 7 40.30 44.47 -16.92
N GLN A 8 40.48 43.29 -17.52
CA GLN A 8 41.40 42.25 -16.99
C GLN A 8 41.72 41.11 -17.99
N ILE A 9 41.53 41.32 -19.30
CA ILE A 9 41.77 40.27 -20.33
C ILE A 9 43.05 40.48 -21.17
N VAL A 10 43.86 41.53 -20.94
CA VAL A 10 44.98 41.86 -21.87
C VAL A 10 46.39 41.63 -21.29
N LEU A 11 46.55 41.05 -20.09
CA LEU A 11 47.90 40.85 -19.51
C LEU A 11 48.34 39.39 -19.28
N LEU A 12 47.67 38.40 -19.90
CA LEU A 12 48.05 36.98 -19.81
C LEU A 12 48.33 36.31 -21.17
N CYS A 13 48.54 37.07 -22.25
CA CYS A 13 48.81 36.51 -23.58
C CYS A 13 50.29 36.51 -24.02
N LEU A 14 51.26 36.84 -23.16
CA LEU A 14 52.68 36.95 -23.57
C LEU A 14 53.70 36.36 -22.57
N ILE A 15 53.39 35.20 -22.01
CA ILE A 15 54.43 34.30 -21.49
C ILE A 15 54.15 32.91 -22.05
N GLY A 16 54.90 32.56 -23.09
CA GLY A 16 54.91 31.22 -23.66
C GLY A 16 55.47 30.23 -22.64
N PHE A 17 54.57 29.67 -21.82
CA PHE A 17 54.79 28.36 -21.25
C PHE A 17 54.47 27.34 -22.33
N SER A 18 55.52 26.65 -22.78
CA SER A 18 55.40 25.38 -23.47
C SER A 18 54.45 24.49 -22.67
N ILE A 19 53.24 24.28 -23.18
CA ILE A 19 52.36 23.23 -22.69
C ILE A 19 53.14 21.93 -22.91
N PRO A 20 53.46 21.15 -21.87
CA PRO A 20 54.06 19.85 -22.08
C PRO A 20 53.06 19.05 -22.92
N GLN A 21 53.51 18.53 -24.06
CA GLN A 21 52.78 17.49 -24.77
C GLN A 21 52.36 16.43 -23.75
N SER A 22 51.05 16.26 -23.62
CA SER A 22 50.40 15.31 -22.74
C SER A 22 51.02 13.92 -22.89
N ALA A 23 51.16 13.22 -21.77
CA ALA A 23 51.71 11.88 -21.62
C ALA A 23 50.87 10.77 -22.29
N SER A 24 50.52 10.90 -23.57
CA SER A 24 49.83 9.87 -24.35
C SER A 24 50.74 8.70 -24.77
N SER A 25 51.94 8.60 -24.18
CA SER A 25 52.99 7.65 -24.58
C SER A 25 53.10 6.41 -23.69
N GLN A 26 52.15 6.15 -22.79
CA GLN A 26 52.27 5.05 -21.82
C GLN A 26 51.61 3.74 -22.24
N TYR A 27 50.68 3.76 -23.22
CA TYR A 27 49.95 2.57 -23.64
C TYR A 27 50.41 2.08 -25.02
N ILE A 28 50.65 0.79 -25.14
CA ILE A 28 51.00 0.15 -26.42
C ILE A 28 49.70 -0.22 -27.12
N CYS A 29 49.48 0.30 -28.33
CA CYS A 29 48.32 -0.01 -29.16
C CYS A 29 48.73 -0.94 -30.32
N GLU A 30 48.08 -2.09 -30.42
CA GLU A 30 48.32 -3.10 -31.45
C GLU A 30 47.01 -3.56 -32.10
N SER A 31 47.08 -4.14 -33.31
CA SER A 31 45.90 -4.79 -33.89
C SER A 31 45.59 -6.09 -33.16
N CYS A 32 44.32 -6.47 -33.10
CA CYS A 32 43.92 -7.76 -32.55
C CYS A 32 44.52 -8.96 -33.31
N GLU A 33 44.86 -8.81 -34.59
CA GLU A 33 45.55 -9.84 -35.38
C GLU A 33 46.95 -10.18 -34.83
N ALA A 34 47.57 -9.27 -34.09
CA ALA A 34 48.84 -9.53 -33.41
C ALA A 34 48.70 -10.51 -32.22
N TYR A 35 47.47 -10.78 -31.80
CA TYR A 35 47.15 -11.68 -30.69
C TYR A 35 46.56 -13.01 -31.21
N ASN A 36 47.45 -13.97 -31.50
CA ASN A 36 47.05 -15.37 -31.71
C ASN A 36 46.72 -16.01 -30.35
N PHE A 37 45.43 -16.17 -30.05
CA PHE A 37 44.97 -17.01 -28.96
C PHE A 37 44.58 -18.38 -29.50
N THR A 38 45.20 -19.42 -28.98
CA THR A 38 44.78 -20.81 -29.17
C THR A 38 44.06 -21.23 -27.90
N SER A 39 42.73 -21.28 -27.91
CA SER A 39 41.95 -21.78 -26.76
C SER A 39 40.96 -22.87 -27.15
N THR A 40 40.73 -23.80 -26.22
CA THR A 40 39.76 -24.90 -26.36
C THR A 40 38.74 -24.85 -25.22
N GLY A 41 37.66 -24.08 -25.40
CA GLY A 41 36.48 -24.13 -24.52
C GLY A 41 35.93 -22.74 -24.15
N MET A 42 34.61 -22.55 -24.30
CA MET A 42 33.86 -21.35 -23.92
C MET A 42 32.68 -21.78 -23.04
N VAL A 43 32.50 -21.13 -21.88
CA VAL A 43 31.33 -21.29 -21.01
C VAL A 43 30.72 -19.90 -20.82
N ASP A 44 29.48 -19.73 -21.28
CA ASP A 44 28.71 -18.48 -21.17
C ASP A 44 27.91 -18.46 -19.85
N HIS A 45 27.63 -17.26 -19.31
CA HIS A 45 26.84 -17.04 -18.10
C HIS A 45 25.39 -17.57 -18.22
N ASP A 46 24.85 -17.67 -19.44
CA ASP A 46 23.49 -18.16 -19.70
C ASP A 46 23.37 -19.70 -19.81
N GLY A 47 24.44 -20.46 -19.56
CA GLY A 47 24.38 -21.92 -19.61
C GLY A 47 24.11 -22.50 -21.01
N LEU A 48 24.16 -21.67 -22.06
CA LEU A 48 24.40 -22.16 -23.41
C LEU A 48 25.84 -22.67 -23.45
N SER A 49 26.00 -23.94 -23.05
CA SER A 49 27.06 -24.78 -23.59
C SER A 49 26.92 -24.72 -25.11
N SER A 50 27.64 -23.80 -25.75
CA SER A 50 28.22 -24.15 -27.03
C SER A 50 29.33 -25.14 -26.71
N THR A 51 28.95 -26.40 -26.48
CA THR A 51 29.81 -27.47 -26.96
C THR A 51 29.92 -27.18 -28.45
N GLY A 52 30.96 -26.44 -28.82
CA GLY A 52 31.41 -26.39 -30.19
C GLY A 52 31.70 -27.84 -30.52
N VAL A 53 30.78 -28.44 -31.28
CA VAL A 53 30.87 -29.82 -31.80
C VAL A 53 32.14 -30.03 -32.66
N ASP A 54 33.01 -29.02 -32.82
CA ASP A 54 34.11 -29.02 -33.79
C ASP A 54 35.50 -28.61 -33.26
N GLY A 55 35.72 -28.37 -31.95
CA GLY A 55 37.09 -28.15 -31.43
C GLY A 55 37.90 -27.05 -32.15
N ARG A 56 37.25 -26.01 -32.68
CA ARG A 56 37.92 -24.92 -33.41
C ARG A 56 38.53 -23.91 -32.43
N GLU A 57 39.77 -23.52 -32.70
CA GLU A 57 40.45 -22.40 -32.02
C GLU A 57 39.63 -21.11 -32.18
N PHE A 58 39.44 -20.39 -31.08
CA PHE A 58 38.87 -19.04 -31.09
C PHE A 58 40.00 -18.02 -31.03
N ASP A 59 40.15 -17.20 -32.07
CA ASP A 59 40.97 -15.98 -32.00
C ASP A 59 40.16 -14.82 -31.37
N LEU A 60 40.84 -13.82 -30.79
CA LEU A 60 40.19 -12.68 -30.13
C LEU A 60 39.28 -11.89 -31.08
N LEU A 61 39.55 -11.96 -32.38
CA LEU A 61 38.75 -11.33 -33.43
C LEU A 61 37.40 -12.06 -33.66
N SER A 62 37.38 -13.38 -33.54
CA SER A 62 36.19 -14.22 -33.68
C SER A 62 35.23 -14.05 -32.50
N LEU A 63 35.76 -13.84 -31.30
CA LEU A 63 35.00 -13.52 -30.09
C LEU A 63 34.43 -12.09 -30.14
N TYR A 64 35.26 -11.11 -30.54
CA TYR A 64 34.80 -9.75 -30.80
C TYR A 64 33.69 -9.69 -31.86
N LYS A 65 33.75 -10.56 -32.89
CA LYS A 65 32.70 -10.71 -33.92
C LYS A 65 31.43 -11.40 -33.42
N ARG A 66 31.52 -12.32 -32.45
CA ARG A 66 30.34 -12.99 -31.84
C ARG A 66 29.47 -12.05 -31.01
N GLY A 67 30.01 -10.94 -30.49
CA GLY A 67 29.26 -9.83 -29.87
C GLY A 67 28.36 -9.04 -30.82
N GLY A 68 27.95 -9.62 -31.96
CA GLY A 68 26.95 -9.04 -32.86
C GLY A 68 27.47 -8.04 -33.90
N ARG A 69 28.77 -8.01 -34.23
CA ARG A 69 29.34 -6.98 -35.13
C ARG A 69 30.08 -7.50 -36.35
N THR A 70 29.91 -6.77 -37.44
CA THR A 70 30.48 -7.01 -38.79
C THR A 70 31.79 -6.26 -39.07
N THR A 71 32.33 -5.50 -38.11
CA THR A 71 33.56 -4.74 -38.34
C THR A 71 34.79 -5.66 -38.36
N PRO A 72 35.65 -5.61 -39.39
CA PRO A 72 36.73 -6.58 -39.59
C PRO A 72 37.90 -6.45 -38.61
N ASP A 73 38.03 -5.32 -37.89
CA ASP A 73 39.24 -5.00 -37.12
C ASP A 73 38.93 -4.53 -35.68
N CYS A 74 39.80 -4.88 -34.73
CA CYS A 74 39.85 -4.31 -33.38
C CYS A 74 41.29 -3.93 -32.98
N LEU A 75 41.41 -3.07 -31.96
CA LEU A 75 42.68 -2.61 -31.41
C LEU A 75 42.76 -2.99 -29.93
N VAL A 76 43.96 -3.38 -29.49
CA VAL A 76 44.26 -3.71 -28.09
C VAL A 76 45.22 -2.67 -27.55
N PHE A 77 44.79 -1.95 -26.52
CA PHE A 77 45.64 -1.12 -25.69
C PHE A 77 46.17 -1.95 -24.53
N LYS A 78 47.46 -1.83 -24.22
CA LYS A 78 48.10 -2.53 -23.09
C LYS A 78 48.53 -1.55 -22.02
N SER A 79 48.25 -1.90 -20.78
CA SER A 79 48.82 -1.21 -19.61
C SER A 79 50.34 -1.46 -19.49
N PRO A 80 51.09 -0.61 -18.78
CA PRO A 80 52.53 -0.78 -18.58
C PRO A 80 52.94 -2.08 -17.87
N ASN A 81 52.03 -2.69 -17.11
CA ASN A 81 52.28 -3.96 -16.40
C ASN A 81 52.04 -5.21 -17.28
N ASN A 82 51.51 -5.03 -18.51
CA ASN A 82 51.14 -6.11 -19.44
C ASN A 82 50.14 -7.14 -18.89
N MET A 83 49.39 -6.76 -17.84
CA MET A 83 48.34 -7.57 -17.20
C MET A 83 46.95 -7.10 -17.59
N ASP A 84 46.76 -5.80 -17.74
CA ASP A 84 45.47 -5.19 -18.04
C ASP A 84 45.45 -4.71 -19.50
N HIS A 85 44.37 -5.02 -20.21
CA HIS A 85 44.22 -4.76 -21.64
C HIS A 85 42.84 -4.15 -21.90
N VAL A 86 42.77 -3.15 -22.77
CA VAL A 86 41.49 -2.56 -23.23
C VAL A 86 41.36 -2.80 -24.72
N VAL A 87 40.32 -3.54 -25.12
CA VAL A 87 40.01 -3.86 -26.50
C VAL A 87 38.95 -2.88 -27.00
N VAL A 88 39.22 -2.22 -28.13
CA VAL A 88 38.31 -1.23 -28.72
C VAL A 88 38.08 -1.54 -30.21
N PRO A 89 37.02 -0.99 -30.82
CA PRO A 89 36.77 -1.17 -32.25
C PRO A 89 37.91 -0.58 -33.10
N GLY A 90 38.24 -1.23 -34.22
CA GLY A 90 39.33 -0.81 -35.10
C GLY A 90 39.20 0.62 -35.62
N HIS A 91 37.96 1.09 -35.77
CA HIS A 91 37.66 2.47 -36.20
C HIS A 91 37.99 3.54 -35.14
N TRP A 92 38.41 3.18 -33.93
CA TRP A 92 38.86 4.14 -32.91
C TRP A 92 40.27 4.66 -33.18
N THR A 93 41.08 3.94 -33.98
CA THR A 93 42.51 4.21 -34.21
C THR A 93 43.35 4.16 -32.93
N CYS A 94 44.69 4.06 -33.06
CA CYS A 94 45.58 4.11 -31.89
C CYS A 94 45.70 5.51 -31.25
N THR A 95 45.13 6.53 -31.88
CA THR A 95 45.07 7.90 -31.39
C THR A 95 43.61 8.37 -31.41
N PRO A 96 42.73 7.78 -30.58
CA PRO A 96 41.31 8.08 -30.63
C PRO A 96 41.03 9.53 -30.19
N PRO A 97 39.89 10.12 -30.60
CA PRO A 97 39.42 11.40 -30.08
C PRO A 97 39.48 11.47 -28.55
N GLY A 98 39.77 12.65 -28.00
CA GLY A 98 40.12 12.81 -26.58
C GLY A 98 39.13 12.18 -25.58
N TRP A 99 37.83 12.18 -25.86
CA TRP A 99 36.85 11.54 -24.97
C TRP A 99 36.94 10.00 -24.95
N ARG A 100 37.26 9.37 -26.08
CA ARG A 100 37.50 7.91 -26.17
C ARG A 100 38.81 7.53 -25.50
N MET A 101 39.84 8.37 -25.65
CA MET A 101 41.09 8.18 -24.92
C MET A 101 40.86 8.24 -23.40
N ARG A 102 40.07 9.21 -22.92
CA ARG A 102 39.67 9.29 -21.50
C ARG A 102 38.94 8.04 -21.01
N GLN A 103 38.10 7.42 -21.86
CA GLN A 103 37.46 6.15 -21.50
C GLN A 103 38.48 5.02 -21.36
N ILE A 104 39.40 4.88 -22.32
CA ILE A 104 40.48 3.87 -22.24
C ILE A 104 41.33 4.08 -20.98
N GLU A 105 41.70 5.32 -20.68
CA GLU A 105 42.46 5.68 -19.48
C GLU A 105 41.69 5.36 -18.19
N ALA A 106 40.40 5.69 -18.13
CA ALA A 106 39.55 5.38 -16.99
C ALA A 106 39.38 3.87 -16.78
N ASN A 107 39.31 3.06 -17.85
CA ASN A 107 39.31 1.60 -17.75
C ASN A 107 40.60 1.08 -17.11
N PHE A 108 41.75 1.54 -17.59
CA PHE A 108 43.03 1.15 -17.00
C PHE A 108 43.14 1.54 -15.54
N GLU A 109 42.75 2.78 -15.21
CA GLU A 109 42.74 3.26 -13.83
C GLU A 109 41.88 2.34 -12.95
N ALA A 110 40.66 2.01 -13.38
CA ALA A 110 39.77 1.13 -12.64
C ALA A 110 40.31 -0.30 -12.52
N MET A 111 40.77 -0.92 -13.60
CA MET A 111 41.36 -2.26 -13.54
C MET A 111 42.58 -2.32 -12.61
N ILE A 112 43.49 -1.35 -12.69
CA ILE A 112 44.69 -1.30 -11.85
C ILE A 112 44.29 -1.11 -10.38
N LYS A 113 43.36 -0.19 -10.09
CA LYS A 113 42.88 0.07 -8.72
C LYS A 113 42.17 -1.15 -8.13
N SER A 114 41.30 -1.81 -8.92
CA SER A 114 40.62 -3.04 -8.55
C SER A 114 41.62 -4.16 -8.27
N ARG A 115 42.61 -4.38 -9.13
CA ARG A 115 43.68 -5.37 -8.90
C ARG A 115 44.43 -5.09 -7.61
N GLY A 116 44.80 -3.84 -7.38
CA GLY A 116 45.43 -3.41 -6.13
C GLY A 116 44.57 -3.77 -4.91
N LYS A 117 43.28 -3.41 -4.95
CA LYS A 117 42.36 -3.64 -3.83
C LYS A 117 42.07 -5.12 -3.59
N PHE A 118 41.75 -5.88 -4.64
CA PHE A 118 41.36 -7.28 -4.54
C PHE A 118 42.52 -8.20 -4.14
N SER A 119 43.76 -7.80 -4.44
CA SER A 119 44.95 -8.52 -3.99
C SER A 119 45.10 -8.59 -2.45
N GLU A 120 44.40 -7.71 -1.71
CA GLU A 120 44.31 -7.78 -0.24
C GLU A 120 43.55 -9.01 0.25
N TYR A 121 42.65 -9.58 -0.58
CA TYR A 121 41.68 -10.59 -0.17
C TYR A 121 41.88 -11.95 -0.86
N GLY A 122 42.51 -11.97 -2.04
CA GLY A 122 42.71 -13.19 -2.82
C GLY A 122 43.71 -13.03 -3.96
N ASN A 123 43.74 -14.01 -4.87
CA ASN A 123 44.59 -14.00 -6.05
C ASN A 123 43.98 -13.13 -7.16
N VAL A 124 44.83 -12.38 -7.86
CA VAL A 124 44.49 -11.63 -9.07
C VAL A 124 45.62 -11.80 -10.08
N ARG A 125 45.80 -13.04 -10.54
CA ARG A 125 46.95 -13.46 -11.37
C ARG A 125 46.62 -13.52 -12.85
N LYS A 126 45.34 -13.61 -13.23
CA LYS A 126 44.97 -13.67 -14.64
C LYS A 126 45.13 -12.29 -15.28
N LYS A 127 45.41 -12.31 -16.59
CA LYS A 127 45.34 -11.10 -17.42
C LYS A 127 43.87 -10.70 -17.58
N TRP A 128 43.61 -9.40 -17.53
CA TRP A 128 42.27 -8.84 -17.68
C TRP A 128 42.15 -8.13 -19.03
N PHE A 129 41.11 -8.45 -19.77
CA PHE A 129 40.77 -7.85 -21.06
C PHE A 129 39.41 -7.18 -20.94
N PHE A 130 39.34 -5.86 -21.13
CA PHE A 130 38.09 -5.12 -21.09
C PHE A 130 37.68 -4.67 -22.49
N PHE A 131 36.52 -5.08 -22.97
CA PHE A 131 35.99 -4.77 -24.28
C PHE A 131 35.07 -3.53 -24.19
N LEU A 132 35.50 -2.43 -24.83
CA LEU A 132 34.68 -1.23 -24.96
C LEU A 132 33.91 -1.24 -26.27
N GLU A 133 32.58 -1.22 -26.19
CA GLU A 133 31.75 -1.29 -27.40
C GLU A 133 31.25 0.06 -27.88
N GLY A 134 31.49 0.36 -29.16
CA GLY A 134 31.02 1.59 -29.77
C GLY A 134 29.52 1.56 -30.11
N ARG A 135 28.66 2.09 -29.25
CA ARG A 135 27.22 2.36 -29.48
C ARG A 135 26.34 1.12 -29.68
N THR A 136 25.68 0.71 -28.61
CA THR A 136 24.25 0.34 -28.56
C THR A 136 23.82 0.52 -27.10
N PRO A 137 22.91 1.45 -26.76
CA PRO A 137 22.49 1.72 -25.37
C PRO A 137 21.77 0.57 -24.65
N ASP A 138 21.45 -0.52 -25.35
CA ASP A 138 20.49 -1.55 -24.89
C ASP A 138 21.14 -2.90 -24.55
N GLN A 139 22.40 -2.96 -24.11
CA GLN A 139 23.01 -4.24 -23.70
C GLN A 139 23.74 -4.15 -22.36
N ASP A 140 23.43 -5.09 -21.48
CA ASP A 140 24.01 -5.23 -20.14
C ASP A 140 25.53 -5.45 -20.20
N ALA A 141 26.26 -4.92 -19.21
CA ALA A 141 27.68 -5.25 -18.99
C ALA A 141 27.79 -6.72 -18.55
N GLN A 142 28.82 -7.43 -19.03
CA GLN A 142 28.98 -8.87 -18.80
C GLN A 142 30.46 -9.24 -18.70
N ALA A 143 30.83 -10.06 -17.71
CA ALA A 143 32.15 -10.70 -17.62
C ALA A 143 32.11 -12.13 -18.20
N TYR A 144 33.23 -12.61 -18.74
CA TYR A 144 33.44 -13.96 -19.25
C TYR A 144 34.85 -14.44 -18.90
N ILE A 145 35.07 -15.75 -18.80
CA ILE A 145 36.42 -16.31 -18.62
C ILE A 145 36.78 -17.29 -19.73
N PHE A 146 38.01 -17.12 -20.20
CA PHE A 146 38.68 -18.00 -21.14
C PHE A 146 40.02 -18.42 -20.53
N GLU A 147 40.12 -19.69 -20.10
CA GLU A 147 41.35 -20.31 -19.57
C GLU A 147 42.09 -19.45 -18.50
N ASP A 148 43.29 -18.93 -18.84
CA ASP A 148 44.18 -18.16 -17.97
C ASP A 148 43.88 -16.64 -17.96
N GLN A 149 42.77 -16.23 -18.57
CA GLN A 149 42.40 -14.83 -18.78
C GLN A 149 40.99 -14.55 -18.31
N CYS A 150 40.76 -13.32 -17.88
CA CYS A 150 39.42 -12.81 -17.62
C CYS A 150 39.06 -11.71 -18.60
N TRP A 151 37.88 -11.82 -19.18
CA TRP A 151 37.37 -10.98 -20.24
C TRP A 151 36.15 -10.27 -19.68
N MET A 152 36.05 -8.96 -19.85
CA MET A 152 34.99 -8.13 -19.31
C MET A 152 34.45 -7.28 -20.44
N ARG A 153 33.16 -6.99 -20.43
CA ARG A 153 32.51 -6.20 -21.45
C ARG A 153 31.63 -5.17 -20.78
N SER A 154 31.70 -3.93 -21.27
CA SER A 154 30.73 -2.91 -20.93
C SER A 154 30.50 -1.99 -22.11
N VAL A 155 29.31 -1.38 -22.16
CA VAL A 155 28.96 -0.41 -23.19
C VAL A 155 29.81 0.84 -23.01
N ALA A 156 30.31 1.41 -24.12
CA ALA A 156 31.00 2.68 -24.05
C ALA A 156 30.08 3.76 -23.45
N TRP A 157 30.56 4.41 -22.40
CA TRP A 157 29.94 5.54 -21.71
C TRP A 157 29.39 6.58 -22.69
N ALA A 158 28.11 6.98 -22.49
CA ALA A 158 27.49 8.09 -23.19
C ALA A 158 28.14 9.42 -22.72
N GLU A 159 28.25 10.42 -23.61
CA GLU A 159 28.99 11.68 -23.35
C GLU A 159 28.50 12.47 -22.11
N ASP A 160 27.34 12.11 -21.54
CA ASP A 160 26.61 12.77 -20.47
C ASP A 160 26.61 12.04 -19.10
N GLY A 161 27.23 10.85 -18.98
CA GLY A 161 27.32 10.13 -17.70
C GLY A 161 28.33 10.70 -16.70
N SER A 162 28.53 10.06 -15.54
CA SER A 162 29.67 10.34 -14.63
C SER A 162 30.85 9.44 -14.98
N LEU A 163 32.06 9.99 -15.03
CA LEU A 163 33.27 9.18 -15.27
C LEU A 163 33.57 8.25 -14.09
N ASP A 164 33.20 8.65 -12.87
CA ASP A 164 33.43 7.86 -11.68
C ASP A 164 32.45 6.68 -11.57
N ASP A 165 31.20 6.84 -12.00
CA ASP A 165 30.24 5.73 -12.16
C ASP A 165 30.78 4.70 -13.14
N PHE A 166 31.28 5.15 -14.29
CA PHE A 166 31.88 4.26 -15.27
C PHE A 166 33.05 3.46 -14.68
N LYS A 167 33.91 4.11 -13.89
CA LYS A 167 35.02 3.43 -13.22
C LYS A 167 34.55 2.42 -12.18
N GLN A 168 33.47 2.71 -11.44
CA GLN A 168 32.87 1.77 -10.50
C GLN A 168 32.25 0.57 -11.23
N THR A 169 31.57 0.78 -12.37
CA THR A 169 31.09 -0.32 -13.22
C THR A 169 32.24 -1.19 -13.71
N VAL A 170 33.36 -0.61 -14.15
CA VAL A 170 34.55 -1.40 -14.53
C VAL A 170 35.08 -2.19 -13.33
N ALA A 171 35.04 -1.63 -12.12
CA ALA A 171 35.43 -2.34 -10.90
C ALA A 171 34.48 -3.48 -10.52
N HIS A 172 33.18 -3.34 -10.76
CA HIS A 172 32.18 -4.41 -10.64
C HIS A 172 32.55 -5.60 -11.52
N GLU A 173 32.81 -5.36 -12.82
CA GLU A 173 33.22 -6.43 -13.75
C GLU A 173 34.54 -7.08 -13.34
N CYS A 174 35.49 -6.30 -12.82
CA CYS A 174 36.73 -6.85 -12.24
C CYS A 174 36.43 -7.75 -11.02
N GLY A 175 35.34 -7.47 -10.29
CA GLY A 175 34.83 -8.28 -9.18
C GLY A 175 34.47 -9.70 -9.63
N HIS A 176 33.79 -9.84 -10.77
CA HIS A 176 33.52 -11.14 -11.39
C HIS A 176 34.79 -11.89 -11.77
N CYS A 177 35.80 -11.20 -12.32
CA CYS A 177 37.11 -11.81 -12.55
C CYS A 177 37.76 -12.34 -11.27
N TYR A 178 37.70 -11.55 -10.19
CA TYR A 178 38.20 -11.96 -8.89
C TYR A 178 37.43 -13.18 -8.34
N GLN A 179 36.10 -13.19 -8.46
CA GLN A 179 35.27 -14.31 -8.01
C GLN A 179 35.70 -15.60 -8.67
N ILE A 180 35.82 -15.63 -9.99
CA ILE A 180 36.16 -16.87 -10.69
C ILE A 180 37.59 -17.33 -10.40
N GLU A 181 38.54 -16.42 -10.14
CA GLU A 181 39.90 -16.80 -9.71
C GLU A 181 39.95 -17.40 -8.30
N ASN A 182 38.99 -17.08 -7.43
CA ASN A 182 39.08 -17.38 -6.00
C ASN A 182 37.96 -18.29 -5.46
N MET A 183 36.87 -18.45 -6.20
CA MET A 183 35.67 -19.18 -5.78
C MET A 183 35.55 -20.44 -6.62
N GLU A 184 35.74 -21.60 -5.98
CA GLU A 184 35.59 -22.91 -6.61
C GLU A 184 34.14 -23.38 -6.42
N GLY A 185 33.45 -23.80 -7.49
CA GLY A 185 32.07 -24.32 -7.43
C GLY A 185 31.65 -24.97 -8.76
N GLU A 186 30.82 -26.01 -8.70
CA GLU A 186 30.44 -26.83 -9.87
C GLU A 186 29.33 -26.21 -10.73
N ASP A 187 28.68 -25.12 -10.29
CA ASP A 187 27.55 -24.55 -11.02
C ASP A 187 27.30 -23.07 -10.65
N TYR A 188 27.90 -22.18 -11.43
CA TYR A 188 27.89 -20.71 -11.23
C TYR A 188 26.45 -20.14 -11.33
N PHE A 189 25.59 -20.78 -12.13
CA PHE A 189 24.25 -20.30 -12.47
C PHE A 189 23.30 -20.21 -11.27
N TYR A 190 23.40 -21.12 -10.30
CA TYR A 190 22.45 -21.12 -9.19
C TYR A 190 22.72 -20.04 -8.12
N HIS A 191 23.83 -19.32 -8.22
CA HIS A 191 24.24 -18.30 -7.27
C HIS A 191 24.27 -16.89 -7.88
N ALA A 192 23.56 -16.65 -9.00
CA ALA A 192 23.55 -15.36 -9.69
C ALA A 192 23.30 -14.17 -8.74
N TRP A 193 22.41 -14.32 -7.75
CA TRP A 193 22.15 -13.30 -6.75
C TRP A 193 23.39 -12.96 -5.89
N LEU A 194 24.20 -13.96 -5.52
CA LEU A 194 25.40 -13.80 -4.69
C LEU A 194 26.58 -13.33 -5.54
N ASP A 195 26.64 -13.77 -6.79
CA ASP A 195 27.62 -13.34 -7.77
C ASP A 195 27.56 -11.83 -7.98
N GLU A 196 26.41 -11.32 -8.42
CA GLU A 196 26.20 -9.89 -8.63
C GLU A 196 26.38 -9.08 -7.34
N ALA A 197 25.82 -9.55 -6.23
CA ALA A 197 25.94 -8.81 -4.96
C ALA A 197 27.37 -8.71 -4.45
N ASN A 198 28.19 -9.74 -4.66
CA ASN A 198 29.59 -9.71 -4.26
C ASN A 198 30.45 -8.89 -5.23
N ALA A 199 30.17 -8.92 -6.53
CA ALA A 199 30.81 -8.00 -7.49
C ALA A 199 30.48 -6.54 -7.16
N GLU A 200 29.22 -6.25 -6.83
CA GLU A 200 28.76 -4.93 -6.42
C GLU A 200 29.49 -4.47 -5.15
N PHE A 201 29.50 -5.31 -4.10
CA PHE A 201 30.24 -5.06 -2.85
C PHE A 201 31.74 -4.86 -3.09
N LEU A 202 32.37 -5.64 -3.96
CA LEU A 202 33.79 -5.45 -4.29
C LEU A 202 34.03 -4.10 -4.98
N SER A 203 33.12 -3.67 -5.85
CA SER A 203 33.22 -2.37 -6.54
C SER A 203 33.20 -1.19 -5.55
N THR A 204 32.38 -1.27 -4.49
CA THR A 204 32.31 -0.22 -3.44
C THR A 204 33.62 -0.11 -2.67
N LEU A 205 34.30 -1.24 -2.42
CA LEU A 205 35.62 -1.21 -1.77
C LEU A 205 36.70 -0.54 -2.63
N VAL A 206 36.53 -0.52 -3.96
CA VAL A 206 37.44 0.15 -4.89
C VAL A 206 37.09 1.63 -5.01
N TYR A 207 35.80 1.97 -5.08
CA TYR A 207 35.29 3.33 -5.25
C TYR A 207 34.30 3.73 -4.15
N PRO A 208 34.76 3.82 -2.90
CA PRO A 208 33.86 3.95 -1.75
C PRO A 208 33.06 5.25 -1.76
N ALA A 209 33.56 6.33 -2.38
CA ALA A 209 32.88 7.62 -2.39
C ALA A 209 31.87 7.81 -3.55
N ASN A 210 31.75 6.83 -4.46
CA ASN A 210 30.96 7.00 -5.68
C ASN A 210 29.50 6.55 -5.52
N ASN A 211 29.23 5.63 -4.59
CA ASN A 211 27.88 5.24 -4.16
C ASN A 211 26.95 4.77 -5.30
N LEU A 212 27.46 4.22 -6.40
CA LEU A 212 26.61 3.76 -7.50
C LEU A 212 25.63 2.66 -7.05
N GLU A 213 26.06 1.84 -6.10
CA GLU A 213 25.27 0.77 -5.49
C GLU A 213 24.05 1.28 -4.72
N HIS A 214 24.04 2.57 -4.34
CA HIS A 214 22.91 3.20 -3.63
C HIS A 214 21.64 3.17 -4.47
N TYR A 215 21.78 3.15 -5.81
CA TYR A 215 20.64 2.97 -6.71
C TYR A 215 19.95 1.63 -6.48
N SER A 216 20.70 0.52 -6.43
CA SER A 216 20.13 -0.81 -6.21
C SER A 216 19.73 -1.04 -4.74
N ALA A 217 20.48 -0.48 -3.79
CA ALA A 217 20.21 -0.59 -2.36
C ALA A 217 18.97 0.19 -1.91
N GLY A 218 18.66 1.32 -2.55
CA GLY A 218 17.45 2.10 -2.26
C GLY A 218 16.14 1.34 -2.53
N ASP A 219 16.20 0.35 -3.43
CA ASP A 219 15.07 -0.51 -3.80
C ASP A 219 15.20 -1.92 -3.16
N PHE A 220 15.98 -2.07 -2.08
CA PHE A 220 16.15 -3.35 -1.39
C PHE A 220 14.80 -3.88 -0.88
N ASP A 221 14.33 -4.99 -1.47
CA ASP A 221 12.99 -5.52 -1.22
C ASP A 221 12.99 -6.28 0.11
N LEU A 222 12.52 -5.63 1.17
CA LEU A 222 12.46 -6.25 2.50
C LEU A 222 11.47 -7.42 2.56
N ASP A 223 10.53 -7.50 1.61
CA ASP A 223 9.50 -8.53 1.52
C ASP A 223 9.92 -9.75 0.69
N ASP A 224 10.99 -9.71 -0.11
CA ASP A 224 11.46 -10.88 -0.87
C ASP A 224 12.52 -11.71 -0.12
N THR A 225 12.69 -12.97 -0.53
CA THR A 225 13.73 -13.83 0.03
C THR A 225 15.11 -13.27 -0.26
N ILE A 226 15.96 -13.23 0.76
CA ILE A 226 17.32 -12.73 0.68
C ILE A 226 18.15 -13.38 -0.45
N PHE A 227 17.93 -14.66 -0.74
CA PHE A 227 18.66 -15.42 -1.77
C PHE A 227 18.13 -15.25 -3.21
N LYS A 228 17.37 -14.18 -3.47
CA LYS A 228 16.90 -13.82 -4.83
C LYS A 228 17.24 -12.39 -5.23
N GLN A 229 17.84 -11.63 -4.32
CA GLN A 229 18.04 -10.19 -4.50
C GLN A 229 19.44 -9.91 -5.07
N ALA A 230 19.62 -10.13 -6.38
CA ALA A 230 20.83 -9.76 -7.11
C ALA A 230 21.12 -8.26 -6.96
N TYR A 231 22.41 -7.89 -6.92
CA TYR A 231 22.96 -6.58 -6.56
C TYR A 231 22.63 -6.16 -5.12
N LYS A 232 21.35 -6.10 -4.77
CA LYS A 232 20.75 -5.74 -3.47
C LYS A 232 21.34 -6.46 -2.26
N PHE A 233 21.73 -7.73 -2.39
CA PHE A 233 22.38 -8.46 -1.29
C PHE A 233 23.74 -7.85 -0.87
N ASN A 234 24.30 -6.92 -1.64
CA ASN A 234 25.49 -6.14 -1.24
C ASN A 234 25.30 -5.46 0.13
N VAL A 235 24.07 -5.02 0.45
CA VAL A 235 23.75 -4.36 1.74
C VAL A 235 24.05 -5.29 2.91
N MET A 236 23.74 -6.58 2.76
CA MET A 236 24.01 -7.59 3.77
C MET A 236 25.51 -7.90 3.87
N LEU A 237 26.22 -7.93 2.73
CA LEU A 237 27.68 -8.11 2.71
C LEU A 237 28.40 -6.93 3.36
N GLN A 238 27.91 -5.70 3.13
CA GLN A 238 28.40 -4.48 3.77
C GLN A 238 28.18 -4.52 5.27
N HIS A 239 26.96 -4.85 5.73
CA HIS A 239 26.67 -5.02 7.16
C HIS A 239 27.57 -6.09 7.80
N TYR A 240 27.73 -7.24 7.15
CA TYR A 240 28.60 -8.31 7.63
C TYR A 240 30.07 -7.87 7.69
N ALA A 241 30.54 -7.12 6.70
CA ALA A 241 31.90 -6.57 6.67
C ALA A 241 32.15 -5.58 7.80
N ASN A 242 31.16 -4.73 8.11
CA ASN A 242 31.23 -3.77 9.23
C ASN A 242 31.33 -4.49 10.58
N GLN A 243 30.66 -5.64 10.73
CA GLN A 243 30.70 -6.42 11.98
C GLN A 243 31.94 -7.32 12.12
N PHE A 244 32.37 -8.00 11.04
CA PHE A 244 33.35 -9.10 11.12
C PHE A 244 34.62 -8.89 10.30
N SER A 245 34.74 -7.78 9.56
CA SER A 245 35.75 -7.47 8.54
C SER A 245 35.48 -8.02 7.14
N ILE A 246 35.96 -7.28 6.14
CA ILE A 246 35.92 -7.66 4.71
C ILE A 246 36.50 -9.06 4.47
N ARG A 247 37.56 -9.46 5.18
CA ARG A 247 38.20 -10.76 4.99
C ARG A 247 37.27 -11.91 5.39
N GLN A 248 36.50 -11.75 6.48
CA GLN A 248 35.51 -12.75 6.88
C GLN A 248 34.34 -12.79 5.90
N THR A 249 33.89 -11.64 5.40
CA THR A 249 32.89 -11.57 4.32
C THR A 249 33.32 -12.39 3.11
N MET A 250 34.56 -12.19 2.62
CA MET A 250 35.07 -12.94 1.47
C MET A 250 35.18 -14.45 1.73
N LEU A 251 35.48 -14.86 2.97
CA LEU A 251 35.48 -16.28 3.34
C LEU A 251 34.07 -16.87 3.32
N LEU A 252 33.08 -16.16 3.85
CA LEU A 252 31.66 -16.56 3.81
C LEU A 252 31.15 -16.71 2.37
N VAL A 253 31.43 -15.70 1.53
CA VAL A 253 31.05 -15.72 0.11
C VAL A 253 31.70 -16.92 -0.59
N ARG A 254 33.03 -17.10 -0.45
CA ARG A 254 33.76 -18.21 -1.06
C ARG A 254 33.23 -19.58 -0.62
N GLN A 255 32.85 -19.75 0.64
CA GLN A 255 32.26 -21.00 1.12
C GLN A 255 30.86 -21.22 0.54
N SER A 256 30.07 -20.15 0.38
CA SER A 256 28.71 -20.22 -0.16
C SER A 256 28.66 -20.73 -1.60
N PHE A 257 29.63 -20.35 -2.44
CA PHE A 257 29.77 -20.87 -3.82
C PHE A 257 30.01 -22.39 -3.89
N LYS A 258 30.53 -23.00 -2.81
CA LYS A 258 30.74 -24.46 -2.72
C LYS A 258 29.49 -25.23 -2.30
N VAL A 259 28.43 -24.52 -1.92
CA VAL A 259 27.23 -25.12 -1.34
C VAL A 259 26.13 -25.18 -2.39
N SER A 260 25.51 -26.36 -2.54
CA SER A 260 24.38 -26.49 -3.45
C SER A 260 23.18 -25.64 -2.98
N PRO A 261 22.34 -25.12 -3.89
CA PRO A 261 21.27 -24.17 -3.55
C PRO A 261 20.33 -24.67 -2.45
N GLY A 262 19.93 -25.94 -2.51
CA GLY A 262 19.06 -26.57 -1.49
C GLY A 262 19.71 -26.72 -0.10
N ARG A 263 21.01 -26.45 0.04
CA ARG A 263 21.75 -26.49 1.30
C ARG A 263 22.21 -25.11 1.78
N LEU A 264 22.07 -24.05 0.98
CA LEU A 264 22.52 -22.69 1.34
C LEU A 264 21.94 -22.22 2.67
N THR A 265 20.63 -22.32 2.84
CA THR A 265 19.97 -21.92 4.09
C THR A 265 20.55 -22.63 5.30
N ARG A 266 20.86 -23.92 5.17
CA ARG A 266 21.46 -24.72 6.25
C ARG A 266 22.90 -24.29 6.51
N HIS A 267 23.66 -24.01 5.46
CA HIS A 267 25.04 -23.53 5.56
C HIS A 267 25.10 -22.20 6.32
N TYR A 268 24.35 -21.19 5.86
CA TYR A 268 24.27 -19.90 6.53
C TYR A 268 23.78 -20.03 7.98
N LYS A 269 22.74 -20.83 8.23
CA LYS A 269 22.28 -21.08 9.60
C LYS A 269 23.34 -21.76 10.47
N SER A 270 24.11 -22.70 9.94
CA SER A 270 25.21 -23.35 10.69
C SER A 270 26.36 -22.40 11.02
N ALA A 271 26.48 -21.30 10.28
CA ALA A 271 27.43 -20.23 10.53
C ALA A 271 26.88 -19.13 11.47
N GLY A 272 25.67 -19.31 12.05
CA GLY A 272 25.03 -18.31 12.92
C GLY A 272 24.49 -17.08 12.17
N PHE A 273 24.31 -17.19 10.85
CA PHE A 273 23.87 -16.06 10.02
C PHE A 273 22.41 -15.68 10.25
N ASP A 274 21.62 -16.48 10.96
CA ASP A 274 20.21 -16.18 11.21
C ASP A 274 20.02 -14.98 12.14
N GLN A 275 20.85 -14.86 13.19
CA GLN A 275 20.88 -13.67 14.03
C GLN A 275 21.43 -12.47 13.25
N ILE A 276 22.56 -12.65 12.55
CA ILE A 276 23.20 -11.57 11.77
C ILE A 276 22.24 -11.03 10.69
N LEU A 277 21.47 -11.92 10.04
CA LEU A 277 20.44 -11.53 9.09
C LEU A 277 19.38 -10.64 9.75
N HIS A 278 18.94 -11.00 10.95
CA HIS A 278 17.96 -10.21 11.72
C HIS A 278 18.52 -8.82 12.07
N GLU A 279 19.75 -8.78 12.57
CA GLU A 279 20.44 -7.54 12.90
C GLU A 279 20.63 -6.64 11.68
N ALA A 280 21.00 -7.22 10.54
CA ALA A 280 21.19 -6.51 9.29
C ALA A 280 19.88 -5.92 8.77
N TYR A 281 18.80 -6.70 8.74
CA TYR A 281 17.48 -6.20 8.37
C TYR A 281 17.00 -5.10 9.31
N PHE A 282 17.19 -5.25 10.63
CA PHE A 282 16.80 -4.22 11.59
C PHE A 282 17.60 -2.93 11.39
N THR A 283 18.91 -3.04 11.17
CA THR A 283 19.81 -1.89 10.94
C THR A 283 19.47 -1.19 9.62
N HIS A 284 19.21 -1.95 8.55
CA HIS A 284 18.80 -1.39 7.27
C HIS A 284 17.41 -0.75 7.32
N PHE A 285 16.46 -1.35 8.03
CA PHE A 285 15.14 -0.76 8.28
C PHE A 285 15.25 0.63 8.94
N LYS A 286 16.27 0.85 9.77
CA LYS A 286 16.56 2.15 10.38
C LYS A 286 17.33 3.13 9.47
N GLY A 287 17.91 2.64 8.38
CA GLY A 287 18.78 3.44 7.51
C GLY A 287 20.15 3.68 8.14
N GLU A 288 20.64 2.73 8.94
CA GLU A 288 21.87 2.88 9.74
C GLU A 288 22.99 1.93 9.29
N VAL A 289 22.89 1.32 8.10
CA VAL A 289 23.99 0.50 7.57
C VAL A 289 25.09 1.44 7.11
N GLU A 290 26.21 1.48 7.82
CA GLU A 290 27.35 2.33 7.47
C GLU A 290 27.93 1.95 6.11
N ASP A 291 28.12 2.98 5.28
CA ASP A 291 28.67 2.84 3.93
C ASP A 291 30.21 2.89 3.94
N SER A 292 30.84 2.19 2.99
CA SER A 292 32.31 2.16 2.85
C SER A 292 32.93 3.53 2.54
N GLY A 293 32.19 4.44 1.89
CA GLY A 293 32.54 5.85 1.64
C GLY A 293 32.23 6.81 2.78
N GLY A 294 31.59 6.32 3.84
CA GLY A 294 31.02 7.13 4.90
C GLY A 294 29.56 7.52 4.65
N GLY A 295 28.86 7.87 5.73
CA GLY A 295 27.41 8.00 5.69
C GLY A 295 26.73 6.64 5.81
N TYR A 296 25.51 6.53 5.26
CA TYR A 296 24.68 5.35 5.37
C TYR A 296 24.15 4.93 4.00
N VAL A 297 24.08 3.60 3.79
CA VAL A 297 23.41 3.00 2.63
C VAL A 297 21.92 3.37 2.68
N PRO A 298 21.33 3.87 1.58
CA PRO A 298 19.92 4.23 1.56
C PRO A 298 19.04 3.00 1.77
N ARG A 299 17.84 3.24 2.29
CA ARG A 299 16.82 2.21 2.48
C ARG A 299 15.58 2.50 1.65
N GLU A 300 14.78 1.46 1.43
CA GLU A 300 13.43 1.58 0.90
C GLU A 300 12.62 2.55 1.77
N ARG A 301 11.89 3.47 1.13
CA ARG A 301 11.13 4.52 1.83
C ARG A 301 9.97 3.93 2.61
N GLU A 302 9.29 2.95 2.02
CA GLU A 302 8.11 2.31 2.57
C GLU A 302 8.36 0.82 2.76
N VAL A 303 8.04 0.31 3.95
CA VAL A 303 8.10 -1.13 4.24
C VAL A 303 6.69 -1.62 4.44
N LYS A 304 6.26 -2.59 3.63
CA LYS A 304 4.89 -3.09 3.71
C LYS A 304 4.69 -3.89 5.00
N LEU A 305 3.57 -3.63 5.65
CA LEU A 305 3.15 -4.45 6.78
C LEU A 305 2.58 -5.77 6.26
N ARG A 306 2.79 -6.85 7.01
CA ARG A 306 2.27 -8.18 6.63
C ARG A 306 0.76 -8.30 6.79
N GLN A 307 0.21 -7.46 7.66
CA GLN A 307 -1.21 -7.30 7.94
C GLN A 307 -1.45 -5.84 8.37
N ASP A 308 -2.70 -5.39 8.29
CA ASP A 308 -3.07 -4.08 8.82
C ASP A 308 -2.73 -3.99 10.31
N PRO A 309 -2.34 -2.80 10.81
CA PRO A 309 -1.99 -2.65 12.20
C PRO A 309 -3.17 -3.05 13.10
N VAL A 310 -2.92 -3.95 14.06
CA VAL A 310 -3.96 -4.43 14.97
C VAL A 310 -4.17 -3.43 16.10
N ASP A 311 -5.42 -3.00 16.30
CA ASP A 311 -5.80 -2.13 17.41
C ASP A 311 -5.63 -2.87 18.75
N MET A 312 -4.87 -2.28 19.67
CA MET A 312 -4.75 -2.80 21.02
C MET A 312 -5.96 -2.37 21.84
N ILE A 313 -6.66 -3.34 22.43
CA ILE A 313 -7.85 -3.11 23.24
C ILE A 313 -7.45 -3.14 24.73
N PRO A 314 -7.87 -2.17 25.54
CA PRO A 314 -7.66 -2.22 26.98
C PRO A 314 -8.33 -3.44 27.61
N GLY A 315 -7.70 -4.01 28.63
CA GLY A 315 -8.24 -5.17 29.34
C GLY A 315 -7.20 -5.91 30.16
N PRO A 316 -7.60 -6.95 30.93
CA PRO A 316 -6.66 -7.89 31.52
C PRO A 316 -5.86 -8.57 30.40
N ALA A 317 -4.59 -8.91 30.65
CA ALA A 317 -3.59 -9.36 29.67
C ALA A 317 -4.18 -9.97 28.38
N GLN A 318 -4.05 -9.23 27.27
CA GLN A 318 -4.58 -9.56 25.96
C GLN A 318 -3.55 -10.27 25.10
N THR A 319 -3.99 -11.01 24.09
CA THR A 319 -3.11 -11.72 23.16
C THR A 319 -3.52 -11.45 21.72
N VAL A 320 -2.55 -11.04 20.88
CA VAL A 320 -2.72 -10.90 19.43
C VAL A 320 -2.02 -12.06 18.74
N ASP A 321 -2.69 -12.67 17.77
CA ASP A 321 -2.06 -13.57 16.82
C ASP A 321 -1.34 -12.74 15.74
N LEU A 322 -0.03 -12.92 15.64
CA LEU A 322 0.74 -12.41 14.52
C LEU A 322 0.59 -13.37 13.35
N ASP A 323 0.37 -12.80 12.17
CA ASP A 323 0.33 -13.55 10.93
C ASP A 323 1.58 -14.41 10.72
N SER A 324 1.48 -15.41 9.84
CA SER A 324 2.56 -16.38 9.65
C SER A 324 3.90 -15.72 9.24
N ILE A 325 4.98 -16.04 9.97
CA ILE A 325 6.32 -15.50 9.69
C ILE A 325 6.92 -16.30 8.53
N ARG A 326 7.28 -15.61 7.45
CA ARG A 326 7.86 -16.23 6.25
C ARG A 326 9.38 -16.31 6.35
N PRO A 327 9.98 -17.35 5.76
CA PRO A 327 11.42 -17.56 5.84
C PRO A 327 12.22 -16.55 5.03
N GLN A 328 13.44 -16.28 5.52
CA GLN A 328 14.54 -15.63 4.79
C GLN A 328 14.22 -14.21 4.30
N ARG A 329 13.30 -13.52 4.97
CA ARG A 329 12.87 -12.16 4.66
C ARG A 329 12.49 -11.43 5.94
N LEU A 330 12.37 -10.11 5.86
CA LEU A 330 11.81 -9.32 6.95
C LEU A 330 10.29 -9.51 7.00
N ASN A 331 9.74 -9.69 8.19
CA ASN A 331 8.31 -9.66 8.41
C ASN A 331 8.04 -8.53 9.41
N VAL A 332 7.25 -7.54 8.98
CA VAL A 332 6.88 -6.39 9.81
C VAL A 332 5.41 -6.47 10.17
N TYR A 333 5.12 -6.36 11.46
CA TYR A 333 3.76 -6.35 12.01
C TYR A 333 3.53 -5.01 12.70
N GLY A 334 2.39 -4.38 12.44
CA GLY A 334 1.96 -3.17 13.15
C GLY A 334 0.98 -3.51 14.27
N LEU A 335 1.12 -2.84 15.41
CA LEU A 335 0.12 -2.76 16.46
C LEU A 335 -0.12 -1.28 16.79
N LYS A 336 -1.37 -0.90 17.07
CA LYS A 336 -1.74 0.48 17.44
C LYS A 336 -2.02 0.55 18.94
N LEU A 337 -1.17 1.25 19.67
CA LEU A 337 -1.38 1.57 21.08
C LEU A 337 -2.33 2.78 21.16
N PRO A 338 -3.54 2.63 21.72
CA PRO A 338 -4.50 3.74 21.80
C PRO A 338 -4.00 4.88 22.70
N PRO A 339 -4.47 6.12 22.46
CA PRO A 339 -4.18 7.26 23.33
C PRO A 339 -4.63 6.99 24.77
N GLY A 340 -3.89 7.54 25.73
CA GLY A 340 -4.19 7.45 27.16
C GLY A 340 -3.68 6.19 27.86
N TYR A 341 -2.93 5.31 27.18
CA TYR A 341 -2.44 4.06 27.76
C TYR A 341 -0.92 3.90 27.65
N ASP A 342 -0.32 3.41 28.74
CA ASP A 342 0.99 2.79 28.72
C ASP A 342 0.87 1.31 28.35
N LEU A 343 1.78 0.83 27.52
CA LEU A 343 1.83 -0.55 27.07
C LEU A 343 2.89 -1.33 27.84
N THR A 344 2.52 -2.51 28.35
CA THR A 344 3.46 -3.56 28.76
C THR A 344 3.32 -4.74 27.82
N ILE A 345 4.38 -5.08 27.08
CA ILE A 345 4.34 -6.09 26.02
C ILE A 345 5.44 -7.13 26.20
N ASN A 346 5.09 -8.41 26.00
CA ASN A 346 6.02 -9.53 26.08
C ASN A 346 6.51 -9.93 24.69
N PRO A 347 7.74 -10.46 24.56
CA PRO A 347 8.25 -10.94 23.28
C PRO A 347 7.33 -12.02 22.71
N PRO A 348 7.20 -12.12 21.37
CA PRO A 348 6.28 -13.07 20.77
C PRO A 348 6.72 -14.51 21.06
N VAL A 349 5.74 -15.38 21.29
CA VAL A 349 5.94 -16.81 21.51
C VAL A 349 5.46 -17.55 20.28
N SER A 350 6.36 -18.32 19.66
CA SER A 350 6.07 -19.18 18.52
C SER A 350 6.00 -20.64 18.94
N SER A 351 4.98 -21.35 18.44
CA SER A 351 4.76 -22.77 18.74
C SER A 351 5.55 -23.72 17.83
N SER A 352 6.06 -23.24 16.69
CA SER A 352 6.47 -24.12 15.59
C SER A 352 7.97 -24.06 15.23
N ALA A 353 8.64 -22.93 15.42
CA ALA A 353 10.09 -22.81 15.27
C ALA A 353 10.64 -21.52 15.89
N PRO A 354 11.94 -21.45 16.24
CA PRO A 354 12.58 -20.22 16.70
C PRO A 354 12.66 -19.18 15.57
N ALA A 355 12.38 -17.93 15.93
CA ALA A 355 12.51 -16.73 15.11
C ALA A 355 13.13 -15.61 15.97
N TYR A 356 13.76 -14.64 15.32
CA TYR A 356 14.29 -13.45 15.98
C TYR A 356 13.27 -12.33 15.89
N PHE A 357 13.18 -11.53 16.94
CA PHE A 357 12.22 -10.44 17.06
C PHE A 357 12.94 -9.16 17.46
N SER A 358 12.53 -8.05 16.87
CA SER A 358 12.87 -6.70 17.30
C SER A 358 11.61 -5.90 17.46
N LEU A 359 11.69 -4.84 18.26
CA LEU A 359 10.58 -3.94 18.52
C LEU A 359 11.01 -2.50 18.27
N LYS A 360 10.16 -1.73 17.59
CA LYS A 360 10.29 -0.29 17.44
C LYS A 360 8.98 0.40 17.80
N ALA A 361 9.02 1.40 18.67
CA ALA A 361 7.87 2.24 19.00
C ALA A 361 8.36 3.63 19.42
N ASN A 362 7.92 4.69 18.72
CA ASN A 362 8.48 6.03 18.89
C ASN A 362 10.02 6.01 18.77
N GLU A 363 10.72 6.56 19.76
CA GLU A 363 12.19 6.52 19.87
C GLU A 363 12.73 5.21 20.47
N LEU A 364 11.86 4.33 20.98
CA LEU A 364 12.28 3.06 21.56
C LEU A 364 12.62 2.07 20.46
N GLU A 365 13.84 1.55 20.52
CA GLU A 365 14.37 0.55 19.60
C GLU A 365 15.00 -0.59 20.37
N ILE A 366 14.54 -1.82 20.10
CA ILE A 366 15.02 -3.02 20.79
C ILE A 366 15.37 -4.07 19.73
N LEU A 367 16.67 -4.28 19.57
CA LEU A 367 17.22 -5.44 18.89
C LEU A 367 17.16 -6.66 19.81
N ASP A 368 16.94 -7.85 19.25
CA ASP A 368 16.87 -9.13 19.98
C ASP A 368 15.91 -9.07 21.18
N TRP A 369 14.68 -8.66 20.92
CA TRP A 369 13.62 -8.50 21.91
C TRP A 369 13.28 -9.85 22.58
N ASN A 370 13.80 -10.04 23.79
CA ASN A 370 13.73 -11.30 24.55
C ASN A 370 13.14 -11.16 25.97
N ARG A 371 12.68 -9.96 26.34
CA ARG A 371 12.15 -9.65 27.67
C ARG A 371 10.95 -8.73 27.57
N GLN A 372 10.13 -8.69 28.62
CA GLN A 372 9.03 -7.74 28.70
C GLN A 372 9.51 -6.29 28.59
N VAL A 373 8.76 -5.48 27.85
CA VAL A 373 9.05 -4.06 27.59
C VAL A 373 7.87 -3.21 28.02
N LYS A 374 8.17 -2.01 28.52
CA LYS A 374 7.18 -0.98 28.79
C LYS A 374 7.36 0.17 27.81
N ILE A 375 6.28 0.56 27.16
CA ILE A 375 6.24 1.63 26.18
C ILE A 375 5.25 2.66 26.71
N LYS A 376 5.67 3.92 26.78
CA LYS A 376 4.78 5.01 27.17
C LYS A 376 3.95 5.39 25.95
N GLY A 377 2.63 5.39 26.07
CA GLY A 377 1.74 5.96 25.05
C GLY A 377 1.55 7.46 25.26
N GLU A 378 0.92 8.16 24.34
CA GLU A 378 0.59 9.59 24.48
C GLU A 378 -0.88 9.77 24.92
N CYS A 379 -1.26 10.94 25.43
CA CYS A 379 -2.66 11.14 25.89
C CYS A 379 -3.64 11.37 24.72
N ASP A 380 -3.14 11.95 23.64
CA ASP A 380 -3.91 12.49 22.51
C ASP A 380 -3.55 11.86 21.17
N GLU A 381 -2.49 11.05 21.12
CA GLU A 381 -2.01 10.42 19.89
C GLU A 381 -1.84 8.90 20.05
N GLU A 382 -2.14 8.18 18.98
CA GLU A 382 -1.84 6.75 18.87
C GLU A 382 -0.33 6.53 18.70
N VAL A 383 0.19 5.50 19.37
CA VAL A 383 1.59 5.08 19.19
C VAL A 383 1.63 3.83 18.33
N ARG A 384 2.31 3.92 17.18
CA ARG A 384 2.58 2.73 16.35
C ARG A 384 3.70 1.90 16.95
N VAL A 385 3.41 0.64 17.21
CA VAL A 385 4.37 -0.36 17.67
C VAL A 385 4.63 -1.32 16.51
N MET A 386 5.86 -1.35 16.03
CA MET A 386 6.31 -2.25 14.97
C MET A 386 7.08 -3.41 15.57
N ILE A 387 6.67 -4.63 15.20
CA ILE A 387 7.38 -5.87 15.52
C ILE A 387 8.02 -6.36 14.24
N LEU A 388 9.35 -6.46 14.25
CA LEU A 388 10.13 -6.95 13.13
C LEU A 388 10.57 -8.37 13.45
N SER A 389 10.49 -9.28 12.47
CA SER A 389 10.94 -10.65 12.68
C SER A 389 11.53 -11.28 11.44
N THR A 390 12.49 -12.18 11.67
CA THR A 390 13.15 -12.96 10.63
C THR A 390 13.39 -14.39 11.13
N HIS A 391 13.49 -15.33 10.19
CA HIS A 391 14.03 -16.66 10.47
C HIS A 391 14.58 -17.31 9.21
N MET A 392 15.52 -18.23 9.38
CA MET A 392 16.06 -19.03 8.27
C MET A 392 15.48 -20.46 8.20
N ASN A 393 14.48 -20.82 9.03
CA ASN A 393 13.85 -22.14 8.89
C ASN A 393 13.19 -22.29 7.52
N PRO A 394 13.23 -23.46 6.85
CA PRO A 394 12.67 -23.62 5.51
C PRO A 394 11.13 -23.59 5.47
N ARG A 395 10.48 -23.70 6.63
CA ARG A 395 9.02 -23.66 6.76
C ARG A 395 8.60 -22.36 7.44
N THR A 396 7.48 -21.82 6.98
CA THR A 396 6.77 -20.71 7.62
C THR A 396 6.48 -21.03 9.09
N VAL A 397 6.76 -20.08 9.97
CA VAL A 397 6.41 -20.17 11.39
C VAL A 397 4.97 -19.72 11.58
N ARG A 398 4.16 -20.53 12.24
CA ARG A 398 2.72 -20.30 12.48
C ARG A 398 2.41 -20.22 13.96
N GLY A 399 1.28 -19.59 14.28
CA GLY A 399 0.77 -19.47 15.65
C GLY A 399 1.72 -18.69 16.54
N THR A 400 2.26 -17.58 16.00
CA THR A 400 3.08 -16.64 16.76
C THR A 400 2.15 -15.71 17.50
N LYS A 401 2.23 -15.69 18.83
CA LYS A 401 1.35 -14.88 19.67
C LYS A 401 2.14 -13.83 20.43
N VAL A 402 1.59 -12.62 20.53
CA VAL A 402 2.14 -11.55 21.36
C VAL A 402 1.16 -11.21 22.46
N THR A 403 1.62 -11.25 23.71
CA THR A 403 0.78 -10.93 24.88
C THR A 403 1.13 -9.55 25.40
N TYR A 404 0.13 -8.71 25.59
CA TYR A 404 0.27 -7.34 26.07
C TYR A 404 -0.71 -7.01 27.19
N LYS A 405 -0.43 -5.93 27.90
CA LYS A 405 -1.31 -5.35 28.91
C LYS A 405 -1.23 -3.83 28.79
N LEU A 406 -2.39 -3.20 28.69
CA LEU A 406 -2.50 -1.75 28.75
C LEU A 406 -2.73 -1.31 30.20
N LYS A 407 -2.12 -0.20 30.56
CA LYS A 407 -2.35 0.49 31.83
C LYS A 407 -2.71 1.93 31.50
N GLU A 408 -3.87 2.38 31.97
CA GLU A 408 -4.27 3.77 31.87
C GLU A 408 -3.15 4.68 32.42
N ARG A 409 -2.80 5.69 31.62
CA ARG A 409 -1.79 6.67 31.97
C ARG A 409 -2.43 7.72 32.87
N GLU A 410 -1.83 7.90 34.04
CA GLU A 410 -2.32 8.83 35.05
C GLU A 410 -2.38 10.25 34.48
N GLY A 411 -3.54 10.90 34.59
CA GLY A 411 -3.78 12.24 34.05
C GLY A 411 -4.23 12.30 32.59
N CYS A 412 -4.16 11.21 31.81
CA CYS A 412 -4.76 11.20 30.47
C CYS A 412 -6.27 10.96 30.55
N CYS A 413 -6.71 10.18 31.54
CA CYS A 413 -8.11 9.86 31.81
C CYS A 413 -8.61 10.45 33.14
N SER A 414 -7.90 11.44 33.69
CA SER A 414 -8.25 12.03 35.00
C SER A 414 -9.70 12.51 35.03
N ALA A 415 -10.28 12.48 36.23
CA ALA A 415 -11.68 12.73 36.58
C ALA A 415 -12.35 14.02 36.03
N ASP A 416 -11.62 14.82 35.26
CA ASP A 416 -12.03 16.06 34.59
C ASP A 416 -12.00 15.97 33.06
N LEU A 417 -11.98 14.76 32.45
CA LEU A 417 -12.55 14.64 31.12
C LEU A 417 -14.03 14.97 31.30
N VAL A 418 -14.34 16.27 31.18
CA VAL A 418 -15.70 16.75 30.97
C VAL A 418 -16.04 16.16 29.61
N VAL A 419 -16.50 14.91 29.65
CA VAL A 419 -17.26 14.35 28.55
C VAL A 419 -18.39 15.34 28.40
N GLU A 420 -18.33 16.10 27.32
CA GLU A 420 -19.42 16.96 26.87
C GLU A 420 -20.28 16.12 25.91
N GLU A 421 -21.37 16.72 25.44
CA GLU A 421 -22.12 16.11 24.34
C GLU A 421 -21.20 16.00 23.13
N ASN A 422 -21.20 14.84 22.47
CA ASN A 422 -20.41 14.65 21.27
C ASN A 422 -20.95 15.53 20.13
N PRO A 423 -20.11 15.78 19.10
CA PRO A 423 -20.50 16.54 17.94
C PRO A 423 -21.81 16.05 17.31
N THR A 424 -22.61 17.00 16.81
CA THR A 424 -23.90 16.71 16.16
C THR A 424 -23.71 16.29 14.70
N GLU A 425 -24.81 15.96 14.01
CA GLU A 425 -24.79 15.61 12.56
C GLU A 425 -24.20 16.70 11.65
N ASN A 426 -24.11 17.94 12.13
CA ASN A 426 -23.55 19.08 11.42
C ASN A 426 -22.05 19.27 11.70
N GLU A 427 -21.49 18.52 12.64
CA GLU A 427 -20.13 18.66 13.18
C GLU A 427 -19.39 17.32 13.14
N LEU A 428 -19.61 16.52 12.09
CA LEU A 428 -19.00 15.18 11.94
C LEU A 428 -17.47 15.22 11.86
N ASP A 429 -16.88 16.39 11.61
CA ASP A 429 -15.45 16.62 11.65
C ASP A 429 -14.92 16.95 13.07
N GLY A 430 -15.78 16.84 14.08
CA GLY A 430 -15.43 17.09 15.48
C GLY A 430 -14.76 15.91 16.19
N LYS A 431 -14.33 16.17 17.43
CA LYS A 431 -13.77 15.14 18.33
C LYS A 431 -14.88 14.49 19.14
N PHE A 432 -14.93 13.18 19.10
CA PHE A 432 -15.83 12.35 19.88
C PHE A 432 -15.09 11.78 21.09
N ALA A 433 -15.73 11.80 22.25
CA ALA A 433 -15.25 11.19 23.48
C ALA A 433 -16.27 10.19 24.01
N PHE A 434 -15.77 9.09 24.57
CA PHE A 434 -16.54 8.02 25.17
C PHE A 434 -15.86 7.64 26.48
N ASP A 435 -16.62 7.45 27.56
CA ASP A 435 -16.08 7.24 28.91
C ASP A 435 -16.50 5.91 29.54
N TYR A 436 -17.27 5.11 28.83
CA TYR A 436 -17.61 3.75 29.22
C TYR A 436 -17.29 2.77 28.10
N TYR A 437 -16.77 1.61 28.49
CA TYR A 437 -16.65 0.45 27.62
C TYR A 437 -17.59 -0.64 28.12
N ILE A 438 -18.31 -1.23 27.18
CA ILE A 438 -19.35 -2.21 27.44
C ILE A 438 -19.09 -3.46 26.60
N GLU A 439 -19.04 -4.60 27.26
CA GLU A 439 -18.98 -5.91 26.62
C GLU A 439 -20.33 -6.58 26.76
N SER A 440 -20.87 -7.05 25.62
CA SER A 440 -22.14 -7.75 25.58
C SER A 440 -22.08 -8.96 24.66
N THR A 441 -22.95 -9.94 24.90
CA THR A 441 -23.18 -11.06 23.99
C THR A 441 -24.59 -10.98 23.44
N ILE A 442 -24.72 -11.04 22.12
CA ILE A 442 -26.00 -11.08 21.42
C ILE A 442 -26.23 -12.51 20.95
N ASN A 443 -27.30 -13.12 21.42
CA ASN A 443 -27.85 -14.36 20.90
C ASN A 443 -29.03 -14.02 19.99
N TYR A 444 -29.14 -14.67 18.85
CA TYR A 444 -30.29 -14.49 17.97
C TYR A 444 -30.71 -15.81 17.32
N ASN A 445 -32.00 -15.94 17.08
CA ASN A 445 -32.58 -17.05 16.35
C ASN A 445 -33.28 -16.51 15.11
N THR A 446 -32.88 -17.00 13.94
CA THR A 446 -33.47 -16.63 12.65
C THR A 446 -33.74 -17.87 11.82
N ASP A 447 -35.00 -18.03 11.41
CA ASP A 447 -35.43 -19.17 10.59
C ASP A 447 -35.07 -20.54 11.21
N GLY A 448 -35.02 -20.59 12.55
CA GLY A 448 -34.69 -21.79 13.34
C GLY A 448 -33.20 -21.98 13.64
N GLU A 449 -32.32 -21.14 13.11
CA GLU A 449 -30.88 -21.17 13.41
C GLU A 449 -30.51 -20.23 14.54
N SER A 450 -29.89 -20.78 15.59
CA SER A 450 -29.40 -20.00 16.74
C SER A 450 -27.93 -19.63 16.58
N ASN A 451 -27.64 -18.35 16.70
CA ASN A 451 -26.32 -17.76 16.57
C ASN A 451 -25.98 -16.91 17.80
N SER A 452 -24.70 -16.68 18.04
CA SER A 452 -24.20 -15.87 19.14
C SER A 452 -22.99 -15.05 18.69
N LEU A 453 -22.95 -13.78 19.04
CA LEU A 453 -21.84 -12.88 18.75
C LEU A 453 -21.50 -12.02 19.97
N ASN A 454 -20.25 -11.61 20.09
CA ASN A 454 -19.84 -10.63 21.09
C ASN A 454 -19.87 -9.24 20.46
N MET A 455 -20.48 -8.29 21.16
CA MET A 455 -20.54 -6.88 20.77
C MET A 455 -19.92 -6.06 21.90
N ASN A 456 -18.75 -5.51 21.59
CA ASN A 456 -18.01 -4.61 22.47
C ASN A 456 -18.14 -3.21 21.90
N TYR A 457 -18.38 -2.20 22.73
CA TYR A 457 -18.59 -0.84 22.25
C TYR A 457 -18.28 0.19 23.34
N TYR A 458 -18.04 1.43 22.92
CA TYR A 458 -17.79 2.55 23.83
C TYR A 458 -18.99 3.50 23.83
N VAL A 459 -19.29 4.10 24.98
CA VAL A 459 -20.43 4.98 25.18
C VAL A 459 -19.99 6.31 25.77
N ASN A 460 -20.52 7.40 25.23
CA ASN A 460 -20.46 8.73 25.84
C ASN A 460 -21.58 8.83 26.88
N SER A 461 -21.22 9.00 28.15
CA SER A 461 -22.19 9.03 29.24
C SER A 461 -23.08 10.26 29.22
N LYS A 462 -22.70 11.36 28.56
CA LYS A 462 -23.52 12.58 28.51
C LYS A 462 -24.69 12.50 27.56
N ASP A 463 -24.43 12.11 26.32
CA ASP A 463 -25.44 12.14 25.26
C ASP A 463 -25.94 10.74 24.86
N GLY A 464 -25.17 9.70 25.22
CA GLY A 464 -25.48 8.31 24.91
C GLY A 464 -25.01 7.83 23.54
N SER A 465 -24.21 8.63 22.82
CA SER A 465 -23.60 8.21 21.55
C SER A 465 -22.64 7.02 21.74
N ILE A 466 -22.51 6.19 20.70
CA ILE A 466 -21.87 4.88 20.78
C ILE A 466 -20.83 4.75 19.69
N LEU A 467 -19.59 4.41 20.05
CA LEU A 467 -18.55 4.01 19.11
C LEU A 467 -18.50 2.48 19.02
N LEU A 468 -18.72 1.98 17.82
CA LEU A 468 -18.59 0.56 17.48
C LEU A 468 -17.17 0.29 16.94
N PRO A 469 -16.49 -0.77 17.39
CA PRO A 469 -15.17 -1.14 16.88
C PRO A 469 -15.25 -1.62 15.43
N VAL A 470 -14.21 -1.32 14.66
CA VAL A 470 -14.10 -1.68 13.23
C VAL A 470 -14.22 -3.19 13.00
N SER A 471 -13.69 -4.01 13.91
CA SER A 471 -13.80 -5.47 13.81
C SER A 471 -15.26 -5.94 13.81
N PHE A 472 -16.12 -5.35 14.65
CA PHE A 472 -17.55 -5.67 14.66
C PHE A 472 -18.19 -5.34 13.31
N LEU A 473 -17.75 -4.27 12.65
CA LEU A 473 -18.23 -3.91 11.32
C LEU A 473 -17.75 -4.89 10.26
N ASN A 474 -16.46 -5.18 10.23
CA ASN A 474 -15.88 -6.09 9.24
C ASN A 474 -16.47 -7.50 9.36
N ASP A 475 -16.68 -7.97 10.60
CA ASP A 475 -17.21 -9.31 10.86
C ASP A 475 -18.72 -9.43 10.55
N ASN A 476 -19.49 -8.34 10.66
CA ASN A 476 -20.95 -8.39 10.54
C ASN A 476 -21.55 -7.60 9.35
N PHE A 477 -20.74 -6.78 8.67
CA PHE A 477 -21.12 -5.91 7.55
C PHE A 477 -20.09 -5.95 6.39
N GLY A 478 -18.93 -6.60 6.61
CA GLY A 478 -17.79 -6.63 5.69
C GLY A 478 -17.96 -7.49 4.43
N THR A 479 -19.16 -8.05 4.18
CA THR A 479 -19.48 -8.64 2.86
C THR A 479 -19.68 -7.57 1.77
N SER A 480 -19.83 -6.31 2.16
CA SER A 480 -19.86 -5.16 1.25
C SER A 480 -18.45 -4.63 0.90
N SER A 481 -17.44 -5.51 0.87
CA SER A 481 -16.05 -5.21 0.49
C SER A 481 -15.96 -4.66 -0.94
N ASN A 482 -16.35 -3.42 -1.12
CA ASN A 482 -15.95 -2.61 -2.24
C ASN A 482 -14.50 -2.26 -1.94
N ARG A 483 -13.57 -2.67 -2.79
CA ARG A 483 -12.10 -2.49 -2.61
C ARG A 483 -11.67 -1.02 -2.45
N SER A 484 -12.62 -0.08 -2.47
CA SER A 484 -12.42 1.36 -2.44
C SER A 484 -12.65 2.02 -1.09
N LEU A 485 -13.28 1.37 -0.09
CA LEU A 485 -13.56 1.99 1.22
C LEU A 485 -13.02 1.14 2.37
N GLU A 486 -12.26 1.75 3.28
CA GLU A 486 -11.74 1.11 4.51
C GLU A 486 -12.33 1.80 5.75
N ALA A 487 -13.08 1.08 6.59
CA ALA A 487 -13.71 1.67 7.76
C ALA A 487 -12.72 1.95 8.89
N ASN A 488 -12.71 3.18 9.41
CA ASN A 488 -11.91 3.61 10.56
C ASN A 488 -12.72 3.64 11.86
N ALA A 489 -14.01 3.97 11.79
CA ALA A 489 -14.92 3.95 12.94
C ALA A 489 -16.38 3.97 12.48
N VAL A 490 -17.28 3.50 13.34
CA VAL A 490 -18.71 3.79 13.21
C VAL A 490 -19.23 4.36 14.51
N ILE A 491 -19.90 5.51 14.41
CA ILE A 491 -20.48 6.19 15.56
C ILE A 491 -21.99 6.26 15.37
N TRP A 492 -22.71 5.75 16.37
CA TRP A 492 -24.13 6.00 16.55
C TRP A 492 -24.29 7.30 17.32
N LEU A 493 -24.73 8.35 16.64
CA LEU A 493 -24.94 9.67 17.22
C LEU A 493 -26.14 9.70 18.16
N ALA A 494 -26.16 10.67 19.08
CA ALA A 494 -27.23 10.84 20.04
C ALA A 494 -28.61 11.15 19.42
N ASN A 495 -28.66 11.60 18.15
CA ASN A 495 -29.89 11.82 17.40
C ASN A 495 -30.41 10.54 16.70
N GLY A 496 -29.69 9.42 16.83
CA GLY A 496 -30.06 8.12 16.28
C GLY A 496 -29.43 7.80 14.92
N GLN A 497 -28.68 8.71 14.30
CA GLN A 497 -27.99 8.45 13.04
C GLN A 497 -26.74 7.60 13.23
N LEU A 498 -26.42 6.77 12.24
CA LEU A 498 -25.19 6.01 12.18
C LEU A 498 -24.24 6.66 11.17
N VAL A 499 -23.03 6.98 11.59
CA VAL A 499 -22.01 7.59 10.75
C VAL A 499 -20.80 6.66 10.65
N GLY A 500 -20.49 6.23 9.44
CA GLY A 500 -19.28 5.49 9.12
C GLY A 500 -18.16 6.42 8.69
N TYR A 501 -17.05 6.39 9.41
CA TYR A 501 -15.83 7.09 9.06
C TYR A 501 -14.95 6.14 8.27
N VAL A 502 -14.63 6.49 7.02
CA VAL A 502 -13.90 5.61 6.09
C VAL A 502 -12.77 6.34 5.39
N ASP A 503 -11.72 5.62 5.03
CA ASP A 503 -10.73 6.01 4.04
C ASP A 503 -11.25 5.60 2.65
N ASP A 504 -11.50 6.57 1.77
CA ASP A 504 -11.79 6.36 0.36
C ASP A 504 -10.47 6.16 -0.39
N LEU A 505 -10.09 4.89 -0.56
CA LEU A 505 -8.83 4.47 -1.18
C LEU A 505 -8.75 4.83 -2.66
N TYR A 506 -9.89 5.04 -3.33
CA TYR A 506 -9.91 5.42 -4.73
C TYR A 506 -9.54 6.91 -4.90
N GLU A 507 -10.10 7.76 -4.05
CA GLU A 507 -9.89 9.22 -4.10
C GLU A 507 -8.77 9.71 -3.16
N GLY A 508 -8.28 8.86 -2.26
CA GLY A 508 -7.29 9.23 -1.25
C GLY A 508 -7.81 10.24 -0.22
N VAL A 509 -9.12 10.23 0.07
CA VAL A 509 -9.76 11.16 1.01
C VAL A 509 -10.50 10.44 2.13
N LYS A 510 -10.59 11.08 3.29
CA LYS A 510 -11.36 10.60 4.43
C LYS A 510 -12.81 11.05 4.34
N ARG A 511 -13.78 10.15 4.54
CA ARG A 511 -15.21 10.45 4.44
C ARG A 511 -16.00 10.05 5.68
N ALA A 512 -16.83 10.96 6.19
CA ALA A 512 -17.83 10.69 7.22
C ALA A 512 -19.17 10.45 6.53
N ILE A 513 -19.48 9.18 6.30
CA ILE A 513 -20.65 8.71 5.57
C ILE A 513 -21.80 8.54 6.55
N THR A 514 -22.82 9.40 6.45
CA THR A 514 -24.07 9.18 7.20
C THR A 514 -24.87 8.09 6.49
N ILE A 515 -25.11 6.98 7.18
CA ILE A 515 -25.91 5.85 6.68
C ILE A 515 -27.33 6.03 7.19
N ASP A 516 -28.27 6.22 6.27
CA ASP A 516 -29.69 6.09 6.57
C ASP A 516 -30.07 4.60 6.52
N LEU A 517 -30.16 4.01 7.71
CA LEU A 517 -30.17 2.57 7.92
C LEU A 517 -31.44 1.85 7.43
N ASN A 518 -32.49 2.62 7.10
CA ASN A 518 -33.68 2.10 6.44
C ASN A 518 -33.37 1.53 5.03
N GLN A 519 -32.20 1.84 4.47
CA GLN A 519 -31.80 1.48 3.12
C GLN A 519 -30.98 0.17 2.99
N THR A 520 -30.87 -0.63 4.07
CA THR A 520 -30.07 -1.87 4.06
C THR A 520 -30.97 -3.13 4.08
N ARG A 521 -30.63 -4.17 3.31
CA ARG A 521 -31.17 -5.53 3.52
C ARG A 521 -30.15 -6.61 3.18
N SER A 522 -30.18 -7.64 4.04
CA SER A 522 -29.67 -9.02 4.00
C SER A 522 -28.60 -9.38 5.04
N ASP A 523 -27.83 -8.43 5.58
CA ASP A 523 -27.14 -8.70 6.85
C ASP A 523 -28.15 -8.57 7.99
N ILE A 524 -28.67 -9.75 8.37
CA ILE A 524 -29.71 -10.02 9.36
C ILE A 524 -29.55 -9.18 10.63
N MET A 525 -28.31 -8.85 11.04
CA MET A 525 -28.07 -7.98 12.19
C MET A 525 -28.43 -6.53 11.89
N GLY A 526 -27.75 -5.81 10.99
CA GLY A 526 -27.93 -4.35 10.81
C GLY A 526 -29.38 -3.89 10.71
N VAL A 527 -30.20 -4.55 9.88
CA VAL A 527 -31.62 -4.23 9.72
C VAL A 527 -32.43 -4.52 10.98
N ARG A 528 -32.13 -5.59 11.70
CA ARG A 528 -32.88 -5.98 12.89
C ARG A 528 -32.46 -5.18 14.12
N ILE A 529 -31.17 -4.84 14.25
CA ILE A 529 -30.64 -3.90 15.24
C ILE A 529 -31.38 -2.55 15.14
N VAL A 530 -31.53 -2.05 13.93
CA VAL A 530 -32.12 -0.74 13.66
C VAL A 530 -33.64 -0.76 13.73
N LYS A 531 -34.31 -1.78 13.15
CA LYS A 531 -35.76 -1.95 13.32
C LYS A 531 -36.15 -2.12 14.77
N VAL A 532 -35.32 -2.78 15.56
CA VAL A 532 -35.49 -2.83 17.02
C VAL A 532 -35.33 -1.41 17.57
N ALA A 533 -34.27 -0.66 17.26
CA ALA A 533 -34.13 0.73 17.73
C ALA A 533 -35.30 1.68 17.34
N GLU A 534 -35.83 1.57 16.12
CA GLU A 534 -37.02 2.32 15.67
C GLU A 534 -38.30 1.86 16.38
N LEU A 535 -38.50 0.54 16.51
CA LEU A 535 -39.56 -0.06 17.30
C LEU A 535 -39.55 0.51 18.72
N LEU A 536 -38.36 0.67 19.31
CA LEU A 536 -38.15 1.21 20.65
C LEU A 536 -38.45 2.71 20.75
N ARG A 537 -38.11 3.49 19.71
CA ARG A 537 -38.38 4.93 19.65
C ARG A 537 -39.85 5.25 19.45
N GLU A 538 -40.55 4.46 18.64
CA GLU A 538 -41.90 4.80 18.15
C GLU A 538 -43.02 3.85 18.59
N GLY A 539 -42.66 2.69 19.13
CA GLY A 539 -43.61 1.66 19.55
C GLY A 539 -44.40 2.06 20.79
N ARG A 540 -45.69 1.68 20.81
CA ARG A 540 -46.53 1.83 22.00
C ARG A 540 -46.35 0.60 22.89
N SER A 541 -45.78 0.78 24.08
CA SER A 541 -45.68 -0.27 25.08
C SER A 541 -47.03 -0.46 25.79
N SER A 542 -47.47 -1.71 25.95
CA SER A 542 -48.65 -2.06 26.76
C SER A 542 -48.41 -3.32 27.60
N GLY A 543 -49.14 -3.44 28.70
CA GLY A 543 -49.13 -4.67 29.51
C GLY A 543 -47.82 -4.96 30.25
N ILE A 544 -47.17 -3.94 30.82
CA ILE A 544 -45.97 -4.13 31.65
C ILE A 544 -46.31 -5.01 32.86
N SER A 545 -45.63 -6.15 32.98
CA SER A 545 -45.81 -7.10 34.08
C SER A 545 -44.45 -7.62 34.58
N PRO A 546 -44.34 -8.01 35.86
CA PRO A 546 -43.14 -8.67 36.36
C PRO A 546 -42.88 -9.98 35.61
N ALA A 547 -41.62 -10.22 35.24
CA ALA A 547 -41.19 -11.46 34.59
C ALA A 547 -40.25 -12.27 35.52
N PRO A 548 -40.12 -13.60 35.33
CA PRO A 548 -39.09 -14.37 36.03
C PRO A 548 -37.68 -14.02 35.49
N LEU A 549 -36.68 -14.14 36.36
CA LEU A 549 -35.27 -14.01 36.00
C LEU A 549 -34.77 -15.30 35.30
N PRO A 550 -34.03 -15.21 34.19
CA PRO A 550 -33.51 -16.34 33.43
C PRO A 550 -32.60 -17.20 34.29
N ALA A 551 -32.79 -18.51 34.18
CA ALA A 551 -31.83 -19.45 34.76
C ALA A 551 -30.55 -19.41 33.90
N GLY A 552 -29.43 -18.91 34.44
CA GLY A 552 -28.12 -18.96 33.79
C GLY A 552 -27.37 -17.64 33.64
N SER A 553 -28.01 -16.49 33.84
CA SER A 553 -27.32 -15.18 33.78
C SER A 553 -26.75 -14.76 35.15
N ARG A 554 -25.62 -14.05 35.14
CA ARG A 554 -24.99 -13.50 36.34
C ARG A 554 -25.65 -12.15 36.68
N TRP A 555 -26.38 -12.09 37.79
CA TRP A 555 -27.17 -10.92 38.15
C TRP A 555 -26.39 -9.92 39.01
N ILE A 556 -26.48 -8.63 38.68
CA ILE A 556 -25.89 -7.53 39.45
C ILE A 556 -26.98 -6.91 40.34
N GLY A 557 -26.73 -6.81 41.65
CA GLY A 557 -27.57 -6.05 42.59
C GLY A 557 -29.02 -6.52 42.76
N LYS A 558 -29.89 -5.63 43.27
CA LYS A 558 -31.35 -5.84 43.36
C LYS A 558 -31.99 -5.55 42.00
N SER A 559 -31.96 -6.51 41.10
CA SER A 559 -32.56 -6.39 39.77
C SER A 559 -34.06 -6.68 39.75
N ARG A 560 -34.79 -6.05 38.82
CA ARG A 560 -36.20 -6.30 38.54
C ARG A 560 -36.40 -6.61 37.06
N ALA A 561 -37.29 -7.56 36.83
CA ALA A 561 -37.62 -8.11 35.55
C ALA A 561 -38.97 -7.58 35.08
N TYR A 562 -39.03 -7.15 33.83
CA TYR A 562 -40.25 -6.64 33.22
C TYR A 562 -40.46 -7.31 31.86
N ALA A 563 -41.70 -7.70 31.59
CA ALA A 563 -42.15 -8.09 30.25
C ALA A 563 -43.27 -7.17 29.80
N PHE A 564 -43.24 -6.77 28.53
CA PHE A 564 -44.26 -5.94 27.92
C PHE A 564 -44.42 -6.28 26.45
N ASN A 565 -45.58 -5.91 25.90
CA ASN A 565 -45.84 -6.01 24.48
C ASN A 565 -45.57 -4.67 23.83
N GLN A 566 -44.85 -4.70 22.71
CA GLN A 566 -44.55 -3.55 21.92
C GLN A 566 -45.20 -3.69 20.54
N GLN A 567 -46.06 -2.73 20.22
CA GLN A 567 -46.76 -2.69 18.95
C GLN A 567 -46.00 -1.80 17.97
N GLU A 568 -45.76 -2.30 16.76
CA GLU A 568 -45.13 -1.50 15.70
C GLU A 568 -46.07 -0.38 15.26
N ARG A 569 -45.52 0.80 15.01
CA ARG A 569 -46.34 1.95 14.57
C ARG A 569 -46.76 1.82 13.10
N SER A 570 -45.88 1.28 12.28
CA SER A 570 -46.10 1.04 10.84
C SER A 570 -47.04 -0.14 10.59
N ASP A 571 -47.05 -1.14 11.48
CA ASP A 571 -47.93 -2.31 11.40
C ASP A 571 -48.53 -2.64 12.78
N PRO A 572 -49.69 -2.04 13.12
CA PRO A 572 -50.36 -2.29 14.39
C PRO A 572 -50.74 -3.77 14.61
N GLY A 573 -50.74 -4.61 13.57
CA GLY A 573 -51.00 -6.05 13.70
C GLY A 573 -49.83 -6.82 14.32
N LYS A 574 -48.61 -6.28 14.25
CA LYS A 574 -47.41 -6.91 14.81
C LYS A 574 -47.19 -6.49 16.25
N ILE A 575 -47.19 -7.50 17.11
CA ILE A 575 -46.94 -7.35 18.54
C ILE A 575 -45.68 -8.13 18.89
N ASN A 576 -44.62 -7.41 19.20
CA ASN A 576 -43.35 -7.96 19.65
C ASN A 576 -43.40 -8.10 21.18
N LYS A 577 -42.95 -9.23 21.71
CA LYS A 577 -42.84 -9.42 23.15
C LYS A 577 -41.44 -9.07 23.60
N VAL A 578 -41.32 -8.14 24.54
CA VAL A 578 -40.03 -7.68 25.06
C VAL A 578 -39.91 -8.09 26.51
N THR A 579 -38.77 -8.68 26.88
CA THR A 579 -38.40 -8.99 28.26
C THR A 579 -37.10 -8.27 28.59
N ALA A 580 -37.09 -7.46 29.64
CA ALA A 580 -35.93 -6.67 30.04
C ALA A 580 -35.63 -6.84 31.54
N TYR A 581 -34.34 -6.88 31.89
CA TYR A 581 -33.87 -6.94 33.27
C TYR A 581 -33.12 -5.66 33.64
N ILE A 582 -33.72 -4.89 34.55
CA ILE A 582 -33.25 -3.56 34.94
C ILE A 582 -32.78 -3.62 36.40
N SER A 583 -31.54 -3.22 36.67
CA SER A 583 -31.05 -3.05 38.03
C SER A 583 -31.68 -1.81 38.66
N ASN A 584 -31.97 -1.85 39.97
CA ASN A 584 -32.38 -0.65 40.70
C ASN A 584 -31.23 0.37 40.87
N GLU A 585 -29.99 -0.05 40.64
CA GLU A 585 -28.79 0.80 40.70
C GLU A 585 -28.84 1.87 39.61
N SER A 586 -28.62 3.13 40.02
CA SER A 586 -28.44 4.24 39.10
C SER A 586 -27.09 4.12 38.41
N VAL A 587 -27.07 4.45 37.13
CA VAL A 587 -25.85 4.54 36.33
C VAL A 587 -25.61 6.00 35.94
N PRO A 588 -24.35 6.44 35.78
CA PRO A 588 -24.01 7.85 35.58
C PRO A 588 -24.20 8.34 34.13
N PHE A 589 -25.06 7.67 33.35
CA PHE A 589 -25.42 8.14 32.01
C PHE A 589 -26.48 9.25 32.12
N SER A 590 -26.48 10.20 31.19
CA SER A 590 -27.46 11.28 31.03
C SER A 590 -28.03 11.34 29.61
N SER A 591 -28.16 10.22 28.91
CA SER A 591 -28.73 10.25 27.56
C SER A 591 -30.19 10.74 27.57
N PRO A 592 -30.56 11.67 26.67
CA PRO A 592 -31.93 12.11 26.51
C PRO A 592 -32.82 11.05 25.83
N MET A 593 -32.23 10.07 25.13
CA MET A 593 -33.00 9.05 24.41
C MET A 593 -33.44 7.89 25.33
N PRO A 594 -34.72 7.48 25.28
CA PRO A 594 -35.18 6.27 25.96
C PRO A 594 -34.61 5.03 25.25
N SER A 595 -33.54 4.45 25.80
CA SER A 595 -32.94 3.20 25.33
C SER A 595 -33.57 1.99 26.03
N PHE A 596 -34.88 1.76 25.86
CA PHE A 596 -35.32 0.37 26.01
C PHE A 596 -34.70 -0.37 24.84
N GLY A 597 -33.76 -1.29 25.04
CA GLY A 597 -33.91 -2.60 24.41
C GLY A 597 -32.80 -3.16 23.52
N PHE A 598 -32.14 -2.44 22.62
CA PHE A 598 -31.21 -3.15 21.72
C PHE A 598 -29.88 -3.56 22.38
N MET A 599 -29.25 -2.69 23.16
CA MET A 599 -27.95 -2.98 23.80
C MET A 599 -28.10 -3.06 25.32
N ALA A 600 -27.40 -4.00 25.95
CA ALA A 600 -27.35 -4.11 27.40
C ALA A 600 -26.26 -3.15 27.94
N GLY A 601 -26.55 -2.40 29.00
CA GLY A 601 -25.69 -1.36 29.55
C GLY A 601 -26.49 -0.37 30.40
N TYR A 602 -27.29 0.48 29.77
CA TYR A 602 -28.13 1.45 30.48
C TYR A 602 -29.47 1.74 29.78
N ILE A 603 -30.44 2.21 30.58
CA ILE A 603 -31.81 2.49 30.15
C ILE A 603 -32.41 3.66 30.93
N ARG A 604 -33.17 4.51 30.25
CA ARG A 604 -33.94 5.57 30.91
C ARG A 604 -35.32 5.05 31.33
N ASP A 605 -35.61 5.08 32.62
CA ASP A 605 -36.92 4.67 33.15
C ASP A 605 -38.01 5.74 32.93
N ALA A 606 -39.27 5.38 33.22
CA ALA A 606 -40.41 6.28 33.05
C ALA A 606 -40.37 7.53 33.96
N ALA A 607 -39.54 7.52 35.01
CA ALA A 607 -39.30 8.69 35.86
C ALA A 607 -38.13 9.55 35.33
N GLY A 608 -37.58 9.21 34.17
CA GLY A 608 -36.47 9.91 33.52
C GLY A 608 -35.10 9.57 34.11
N SER A 609 -35.00 8.58 34.99
CA SER A 609 -33.74 8.17 35.64
C SER A 609 -33.05 7.05 34.86
N ASN A 610 -31.73 7.14 34.74
CA ASN A 610 -30.94 6.11 34.06
C ASN A 610 -30.60 4.94 35.00
N LYS A 611 -30.85 3.72 34.53
CA LYS A 611 -30.71 2.44 35.23
C LYS A 611 -29.82 1.49 34.44
N ASN A 612 -29.18 0.53 35.10
CA ASN A 612 -28.42 -0.51 34.41
C ASN A 612 -29.37 -1.52 33.74
N LEU A 613 -29.19 -1.77 32.44
CA LEU A 613 -29.92 -2.77 31.67
C LEU A 613 -29.03 -3.99 31.49
N ALA A 614 -29.20 -5.00 32.34
CA ALA A 614 -28.33 -6.18 32.31
C ALA A 614 -28.66 -7.14 31.17
N TYR A 615 -29.89 -7.06 30.64
CA TYR A 615 -30.36 -7.96 29.60
C TYR A 615 -31.62 -7.44 28.93
N THR A 616 -31.75 -7.76 27.65
CA THR A 616 -33.00 -7.63 26.90
C THR A 616 -33.21 -8.85 26.00
N ARG A 617 -34.47 -9.23 25.82
CA ARG A 617 -34.90 -10.18 24.80
C ARG A 617 -36.13 -9.69 24.05
N PHE A 618 -36.12 -9.85 22.74
CA PHE A 618 -37.23 -9.65 21.83
C PHE A 618 -37.64 -10.99 21.24
N ASP A 619 -38.91 -11.33 21.40
CA ASP A 619 -39.54 -12.42 20.66
C ASP A 619 -40.42 -11.81 19.55
N LEU A 620 -40.10 -12.13 18.30
CA LEU A 620 -40.79 -11.63 17.12
C LEU A 620 -41.96 -12.57 16.74
N PRO A 621 -43.03 -12.06 16.09
CA PRO A 621 -44.22 -12.85 15.72
C PRO A 621 -43.94 -14.06 14.82
N ASN A 622 -42.85 -14.02 14.04
CA ASN A 622 -42.44 -15.10 13.15
C ASN A 622 -41.65 -16.22 13.86
N GLY A 623 -41.43 -16.12 15.18
CA GLY A 623 -40.67 -17.09 15.96
C GLY A 623 -39.18 -16.77 16.07
N ASP A 624 -38.71 -15.73 15.38
CA ASP A 624 -37.35 -15.22 15.54
C ASP A 624 -37.17 -14.57 16.92
N MET A 625 -35.92 -14.53 17.38
CA MET A 625 -35.58 -14.01 18.70
C MET A 625 -34.26 -13.24 18.66
N PHE A 626 -34.18 -12.17 19.46
CA PHE A 626 -32.95 -11.44 19.74
C PHE A 626 -32.80 -11.31 21.25
N GLU A 627 -31.63 -11.63 21.78
CA GLU A 627 -31.33 -11.63 23.20
C GLU A 627 -29.93 -11.05 23.41
N VAL A 628 -29.81 -10.11 24.35
CA VAL A 628 -28.55 -9.42 24.62
C VAL A 628 -28.24 -9.51 26.11
N HIS A 629 -27.03 -9.92 26.44
CA HIS A 629 -26.50 -10.04 27.80
C HIS A 629 -25.39 -9.04 28.03
N LEU A 630 -25.45 -8.28 29.13
CA LEU A 630 -24.32 -7.50 29.63
C LEU A 630 -23.31 -8.43 30.29
N ASN A 631 -22.09 -8.47 29.76
CA ASN A 631 -20.99 -9.25 30.34
C ASN A 631 -20.16 -8.41 31.29
N HIS A 632 -19.79 -7.20 30.85
CA HIS A 632 -18.91 -6.29 31.56
C HIS A 632 -19.22 -4.83 31.21
N MET A 633 -19.04 -3.94 32.19
CA MET A 633 -19.14 -2.51 31.99
C MET A 633 -18.14 -1.83 32.93
N GLU A 634 -17.25 -1.03 32.36
CA GLU A 634 -16.29 -0.26 33.13
C GLU A 634 -16.11 1.14 32.56
N LYS A 635 -15.62 2.05 33.41
CA LYS A 635 -15.24 3.38 32.96
C LYS A 635 -13.94 3.24 32.18
N LEU A 636 -13.97 3.55 30.90
CA LEU A 636 -12.84 3.43 29.98
C LEU A 636 -12.96 4.55 28.96
N CYS A 637 -11.92 5.38 28.86
CA CYS A 637 -11.93 6.49 27.93
C CYS A 637 -11.46 6.04 26.55
N ALA A 638 -12.23 6.42 25.54
CA ALA A 638 -11.86 6.35 24.14
C ALA A 638 -12.22 7.68 23.47
N THR A 639 -11.45 8.07 22.47
CA THR A 639 -11.76 9.23 21.64
C THR A 639 -11.66 8.83 20.19
N PHE A 640 -12.47 9.47 19.35
CA PHE A 640 -12.37 9.36 17.91
C PHE A 640 -12.28 10.78 17.33
N ASP A 641 -11.29 11.04 16.48
CA ASP A 641 -11.11 12.34 15.86
C ASP A 641 -11.68 12.32 14.44
N GLY A 642 -12.82 12.98 14.25
CA GLY A 642 -13.43 13.17 12.94
C GLY A 642 -12.73 14.23 12.09
N ALA A 643 -11.72 14.93 12.62
CA ALA A 643 -11.04 15.98 11.88
C ALA A 643 -10.47 15.48 10.55
N GLY A 644 -10.77 16.22 9.47
CA GLY A 644 -10.33 15.90 8.12
C GLY A 644 -11.25 14.92 7.36
N TYR A 645 -12.27 14.34 8.01
CA TYR A 645 -13.30 13.58 7.32
C TYR A 645 -14.30 14.53 6.65
N LYS A 646 -14.49 14.35 5.35
CA LYS A 646 -15.49 15.11 4.58
C LYS A 646 -16.85 14.44 4.69
N LYS A 647 -17.88 15.23 5.00
CA LYS A 647 -19.25 14.72 5.10
C LYS A 647 -19.72 14.20 3.74
N MET A 648 -20.20 12.97 3.72
CA MET A 648 -20.85 12.35 2.57
C MET A 648 -22.19 11.79 3.04
N THR A 649 -23.22 11.99 2.22
CA THR A 649 -24.52 11.38 2.46
C THR A 649 -24.75 10.36 1.36
N LEU A 650 -24.85 9.08 1.73
CA LEU A 650 -25.29 8.08 0.76
C LEU A 650 -26.78 8.28 0.52
N GLY A 651 -27.10 8.74 -0.70
CA GLY A 651 -28.47 8.81 -1.18
C GLY A 651 -29.08 7.41 -1.35
N ALA A 652 -30.37 7.34 -1.06
CA ALA A 652 -31.34 6.22 -1.06
C ALA A 652 -31.30 5.12 -2.13
N SER A 653 -30.42 5.17 -3.13
CA SER A 653 -30.49 4.24 -4.28
C SER A 653 -30.24 2.77 -3.91
N THR A 654 -29.63 2.47 -2.76
CA THR A 654 -29.43 1.09 -2.29
C THR A 654 -30.67 0.48 -1.65
N GLY A 655 -31.58 1.30 -1.09
CA GLY A 655 -32.77 0.81 -0.38
C GLY A 655 -33.79 0.12 -1.27
N ALA A 656 -33.94 0.57 -2.51
CA ALA A 656 -34.91 0.02 -3.45
C ALA A 656 -34.52 -1.38 -3.97
N ILE A 657 -33.22 -1.63 -4.19
CA ILE A 657 -32.69 -2.95 -4.57
C ILE A 657 -32.77 -3.93 -3.38
N ALA A 658 -32.59 -3.41 -2.17
CA ALA A 658 -32.69 -4.18 -0.93
C ALA A 658 -34.14 -4.65 -0.62
N ALA A 659 -35.16 -3.99 -1.17
CA ALA A 659 -36.56 -4.36 -1.02
C ALA A 659 -37.03 -5.49 -1.97
N MET A 660 -36.27 -5.75 -3.04
CA MET A 660 -36.55 -6.80 -4.03
C MET A 660 -36.52 -8.20 -3.41
N THR A 661 -37.40 -9.08 -3.86
CA THR A 661 -37.27 -10.53 -3.67
C THR A 661 -36.02 -11.05 -4.39
N GLU A 662 -35.51 -12.21 -4.00
CA GLU A 662 -34.36 -12.84 -4.67
C GLU A 662 -34.59 -13.01 -6.19
N ALA A 663 -35.84 -13.31 -6.60
CA ALA A 663 -36.20 -13.39 -8.01
C ALA A 663 -36.13 -12.04 -8.73
N GLU A 664 -36.57 -10.96 -8.09
CA GLU A 664 -36.47 -9.59 -8.62
C GLU A 664 -35.03 -9.08 -8.65
N GLN A 665 -34.20 -9.45 -7.66
CA GLN A 665 -32.77 -9.14 -7.66
C GLN A 665 -32.03 -9.85 -8.77
N ASN A 666 -32.30 -11.14 -8.99
CA ASN A 666 -31.73 -11.89 -10.11
C ASN A 666 -32.15 -11.29 -11.45
N ALA A 667 -33.44 -10.93 -11.61
CA ALA A 667 -33.92 -10.26 -12.82
C ALA A 667 -33.28 -8.88 -13.01
N PHE A 668 -33.08 -8.12 -11.93
CA PHE A 668 -32.40 -6.82 -11.94
C PHE A 668 -30.92 -6.98 -12.30
N ALA A 669 -30.21 -7.94 -11.70
CA ALA A 669 -28.80 -8.22 -11.98
C ALA A 669 -28.60 -8.69 -13.43
N ASP A 670 -29.47 -9.56 -13.93
CA ASP A 670 -29.47 -9.98 -15.34
C ASP A 670 -29.69 -8.79 -16.28
N SER A 671 -30.64 -7.90 -15.93
CA SER A 671 -30.89 -6.67 -16.68
C SER A 671 -29.67 -5.72 -16.66
N GLN A 672 -28.99 -5.56 -15.52
CA GLN A 672 -27.79 -4.73 -15.41
C GLN A 672 -26.62 -5.33 -16.20
N ASN A 673 -26.44 -6.66 -16.15
CA ASN A 673 -25.42 -7.36 -16.93
C ASN A 673 -25.65 -7.19 -18.43
N GLU A 674 -26.91 -7.28 -18.88
CA GLU A 674 -27.26 -7.06 -20.29
C GLU A 674 -26.98 -5.62 -20.73
N LEU A 675 -27.37 -4.63 -19.92
CA LEU A 675 -27.09 -3.21 -20.21
C LEU A 675 -25.59 -2.91 -20.22
N ASN A 676 -24.81 -3.50 -19.31
CA ASN A 676 -23.34 -3.40 -19.30
C ASN A 676 -22.72 -4.00 -20.56
N ASN A 677 -23.21 -5.15 -21.02
CA ASN A 677 -22.74 -5.76 -22.26
C ASN A 677 -23.05 -4.88 -23.48
N GLN A 678 -24.23 -4.24 -23.50
CA GLN A 678 -24.57 -3.26 -24.54
C GLN A 678 -23.65 -2.03 -24.48
N MET A 679 -23.33 -1.52 -23.29
CA MET A 679 -22.38 -0.41 -23.12
C MET A 679 -20.98 -0.76 -23.66
N LEU A 680 -20.47 -1.96 -23.36
CA LEU A 680 -19.19 -2.45 -23.87
C LEU A 680 -19.20 -2.63 -25.40
N ALA A 681 -20.33 -3.03 -25.97
CA ALA A 681 -20.49 -3.10 -27.43
C ALA A 681 -20.45 -1.70 -28.07
N MET A 682 -21.10 -0.70 -27.45
CA MET A 682 -21.09 0.67 -27.94
C MET A 682 -19.70 1.32 -27.86
N LEU A 683 -18.89 1.00 -26.85
CA LEU A 683 -17.48 1.45 -26.80
C LEU A 683 -16.67 0.94 -28.00
N LYS A 684 -16.89 -0.31 -28.43
CA LYS A 684 -16.27 -0.84 -29.66
C LYS A 684 -16.79 -0.17 -30.93
N ASP A 685 -18.07 0.21 -30.96
CA ASP A 685 -18.63 0.97 -32.08
C ASP A 685 -18.08 2.40 -32.14
N MET A 686 -17.77 3.00 -30.98
CA MET A 686 -17.08 4.30 -30.90
C MET A 686 -15.70 4.24 -31.57
N GLU A 687 -14.91 3.18 -31.31
CA GLU A 687 -13.61 2.97 -31.96
C GLU A 687 -13.73 2.85 -33.50
N ARG A 688 -14.85 2.28 -33.99
CA ARG A 688 -15.11 2.11 -35.42
C ARG A 688 -15.50 3.40 -36.14
N CYS A 689 -15.88 4.46 -35.40
CA CYS A 689 -16.26 5.73 -36.02
C CYS A 689 -15.06 6.46 -36.67
N ASN A 690 -13.82 6.10 -36.34
CA ASN A 690 -12.59 6.59 -37.00
C ASN A 690 -12.56 8.13 -37.20
N GLY A 691 -12.99 8.89 -36.18
CA GLY A 691 -13.02 10.36 -36.21
C GLY A 691 -14.22 10.99 -36.90
N ASP A 692 -15.20 10.22 -37.38
CA ASP A 692 -16.47 10.76 -37.87
C ASP A 692 -17.34 11.26 -36.71
N LYS A 693 -17.33 12.57 -36.47
CA LYS A 693 -18.10 13.26 -35.43
C LYS A 693 -19.60 12.96 -35.46
N ARG A 694 -20.18 12.69 -36.63
CA ARG A 694 -21.61 12.33 -36.71
C ARG A 694 -21.86 10.91 -36.21
N CYS A 695 -20.97 9.98 -36.54
CA CYS A 695 -20.99 8.62 -36.01
C CYS A 695 -20.76 8.62 -34.49
N GLU A 696 -19.73 9.32 -34.02
CA GLU A 696 -19.41 9.45 -32.59
C GLU A 696 -20.60 10.02 -31.79
N ALA A 697 -21.26 11.06 -32.31
CA ALA A 697 -22.45 11.64 -31.69
C ALA A 697 -23.62 10.65 -31.62
N GLU A 698 -23.87 9.87 -32.67
CA GLU A 698 -24.95 8.87 -32.67
C GLU A 698 -24.68 7.74 -31.67
N VAL A 699 -23.42 7.25 -31.61
CA VAL A 699 -23.02 6.24 -30.62
C VAL A 699 -23.11 6.79 -29.20
N THR A 700 -22.66 8.02 -28.96
CA THR A 700 -22.73 8.67 -27.64
C THR A 700 -24.17 8.80 -27.16
N LYS A 701 -25.12 9.21 -28.03
CA LYS A 701 -26.54 9.27 -27.69
C LYS A 701 -27.12 7.90 -27.31
N ARG A 702 -26.69 6.82 -27.99
CA ARG A 702 -27.11 5.46 -27.65
C ARG A 702 -26.53 5.01 -26.30
N MET A 703 -25.27 5.33 -26.01
CA MET A 703 -24.66 5.07 -24.71
C MET A 703 -25.40 5.79 -23.59
N MET A 704 -25.74 7.07 -23.78
CA MET A 704 -26.54 7.84 -22.82
C MET A 704 -27.94 7.22 -22.60
N ALA A 705 -28.58 6.71 -23.66
CA ALA A 705 -29.86 6.03 -23.54
C ALA A 705 -29.77 4.72 -22.73
N ILE A 706 -28.69 3.94 -22.88
CA ILE A 706 -28.43 2.75 -22.07
C ILE A 706 -28.16 3.13 -20.62
N GLN A 707 -27.30 4.13 -20.38
CA GLN A 707 -27.02 4.64 -19.04
C GLN A 707 -28.29 5.15 -18.35
N ARG A 708 -29.19 5.76 -19.12
CA ARG A 708 -30.52 6.15 -18.65
C ARG A 708 -31.36 4.93 -18.28
N GLN A 709 -31.42 3.89 -19.12
CA GLN A 709 -32.15 2.66 -18.77
C GLN A 709 -31.61 2.02 -17.48
N MET A 710 -30.29 2.03 -17.28
CA MET A 710 -29.67 1.55 -16.05
C MET A 710 -30.08 2.38 -14.83
N GLN A 711 -30.16 3.70 -14.97
CA GLN A 711 -30.58 4.62 -13.92
C GLN A 711 -32.08 4.51 -13.64
N ASP A 712 -32.93 4.60 -14.67
CA ASP A 712 -34.38 4.48 -14.57
C ASP A 712 -34.76 3.13 -13.92
N ALA A 713 -34.05 2.03 -14.23
CA ALA A 713 -34.25 0.74 -13.56
C ALA A 713 -33.97 0.74 -12.05
N VAL A 714 -33.09 1.63 -11.56
CA VAL A 714 -32.82 1.82 -10.13
C VAL A 714 -33.84 2.78 -9.50
N TYR A 715 -34.22 3.84 -10.21
CA TYR A 715 -35.05 4.92 -9.67
C TYR A 715 -36.57 4.73 -9.81
N ASP A 716 -37.03 3.95 -10.79
CA ASP A 716 -38.47 3.65 -11.00
C ASP A 716 -38.96 2.45 -10.16
N LEU A 717 -38.12 1.94 -9.27
CA LEU A 717 -38.56 1.01 -8.23
C LEU A 717 -39.59 1.74 -7.35
N PRO A 718 -40.76 1.13 -7.08
CA PRO A 718 -41.85 1.80 -6.39
C PRO A 718 -41.37 2.35 -5.06
N GLU A 719 -41.53 3.68 -4.89
CA GLU A 719 -41.29 4.35 -3.63
C GLU A 719 -42.21 3.76 -2.58
N ASP A 720 -41.65 3.05 -1.61
CA ASP A 720 -42.34 2.73 -0.38
C ASP A 720 -41.74 3.61 0.74
N PRO A 721 -42.43 4.70 1.11
CA PRO A 721 -41.99 5.58 2.20
C PRO A 721 -41.86 4.84 3.55
N SER A 722 -42.50 3.67 3.69
CA SER A 722 -42.36 2.84 4.89
C SER A 722 -41.05 2.03 4.92
N LEU A 723 -40.32 1.97 3.80
CA LEU A 723 -39.06 1.25 3.68
C LEU A 723 -37.83 2.15 3.59
N SER A 724 -37.94 3.37 3.04
CA SER A 724 -36.78 4.25 2.83
C SER A 724 -36.69 5.43 3.82
N GLY A 725 -37.80 5.82 4.46
CA GLY A 725 -37.86 7.03 5.29
C GLY A 725 -38.01 8.30 4.45
N THR A 726 -38.60 9.35 5.02
CA THR A 726 -38.94 10.59 4.30
C THR A 726 -37.73 11.34 3.76
N ALA A 727 -36.62 11.40 4.52
CA ALA A 727 -35.40 12.08 4.10
C ALA A 727 -34.73 11.41 2.90
N ALA A 728 -34.76 10.08 2.82
CA ALA A 728 -34.25 9.31 1.71
C ALA A 728 -35.09 9.51 0.44
N SER A 729 -36.42 9.48 0.56
CA SER A 729 -37.34 9.77 -0.55
C SER A 729 -37.12 11.19 -1.09
N ASP A 730 -36.99 12.18 -0.21
CA ASP A 730 -36.72 13.58 -0.60
C ASP A 730 -35.37 13.71 -1.33
N HIS A 731 -34.32 13.03 -0.86
CA HIS A 731 -33.02 13.01 -1.51
C HIS A 731 -33.07 12.36 -2.90
N GLN A 732 -33.78 11.24 -3.04
CA GLN A 732 -33.95 10.54 -4.32
C GLN A 732 -34.72 11.39 -5.33
N LEU A 733 -35.77 12.08 -4.88
CA LEU A 733 -36.55 13.00 -5.71
C LEU A 733 -35.70 14.19 -6.19
N LEU A 734 -34.86 14.76 -5.32
CA LEU A 734 -33.92 15.83 -5.67
C LEU A 734 -32.86 15.35 -6.67
N GLU A 735 -32.28 14.16 -6.46
CA GLU A 735 -31.33 13.57 -7.40
C GLU A 735 -31.97 13.33 -8.76
N ARG A 736 -33.20 12.79 -8.78
CA ARG A 736 -33.97 12.55 -10.00
C ARG A 736 -34.24 13.86 -10.75
N ASP A 737 -34.69 14.91 -10.06
CA ASP A 737 -34.95 16.23 -10.66
C ASP A 737 -33.69 16.81 -11.32
N ILE A 738 -32.54 16.78 -10.62
CA ILE A 738 -31.28 17.30 -11.16
C ILE A 738 -30.87 16.51 -12.42
N ARG A 739 -30.94 15.17 -12.39
CA ARG A 739 -30.61 14.32 -13.53
C ARG A 739 -31.55 14.51 -14.72
N ASP A 740 -32.85 14.64 -14.46
CA ASP A 740 -33.87 14.91 -15.48
C ASP A 740 -33.59 16.24 -16.21
N ARG A 741 -33.04 17.25 -15.49
CA ARG A 741 -32.62 18.54 -16.05
C ARG A 741 -31.29 18.48 -16.80
N MET A 742 -30.33 17.65 -16.36
CA MET A 742 -29.04 17.48 -17.04
C MET A 742 -29.20 16.84 -18.42
N ARG A 743 -30.11 15.88 -18.55
CA ARG A 743 -30.31 15.09 -19.77
C ARG A 743 -30.54 15.92 -21.04
N PRO A 744 -31.54 16.81 -21.13
CA PRO A 744 -31.76 17.60 -22.34
C PRO A 744 -30.56 18.49 -22.68
N ILE A 745 -29.78 18.93 -21.69
CA ILE A 745 -28.59 19.76 -21.91
C ILE A 745 -27.45 18.92 -22.52
N GLN A 746 -27.20 17.72 -22.01
CA GLN A 746 -26.21 16.82 -22.59
C GLN A 746 -26.52 16.45 -24.04
N GLU A 747 -27.80 16.19 -24.37
CA GLU A 747 -28.23 15.96 -25.76
C GLU A 747 -28.02 17.20 -26.65
N GLN A 748 -28.32 18.40 -26.13
CA GLN A 748 -28.08 19.67 -26.82
C GLN A 748 -26.60 19.94 -27.08
N ILE A 749 -25.72 19.61 -26.13
CA ILE A 749 -24.25 19.74 -26.28
C ILE A 749 -23.77 18.90 -27.46
N ILE A 750 -24.18 17.62 -27.52
CA ILE A 750 -23.78 16.71 -28.61
C ILE A 750 -24.25 17.26 -29.96
N ASP A 751 -25.51 17.71 -30.06
CA ASP A 751 -26.04 18.27 -31.31
C ASP A 751 -25.35 19.59 -31.71
N THR A 752 -25.00 20.41 -30.73
CA THR A 752 -24.30 21.69 -30.92
C THR A 752 -22.85 21.43 -31.37
N GLU A 753 -22.14 20.46 -30.79
CA GLU A 753 -20.79 20.08 -31.23
C GLU A 753 -20.75 19.62 -32.70
N VAL A 754 -21.69 18.74 -33.10
CA VAL A 754 -21.82 18.30 -34.50
C VAL A 754 -22.10 19.49 -35.42
N ARG A 755 -22.95 20.42 -34.98
CA ARG A 755 -23.24 21.65 -35.73
C ARG A 755 -22.00 22.54 -35.85
N CYS A 756 -21.24 22.75 -34.77
CA CYS A 756 -20.06 23.61 -34.77
C CYS A 756 -18.91 23.02 -35.60
N ASP A 757 -18.71 21.70 -35.57
CA ASP A 757 -17.73 21.02 -36.44
C ASP A 757 -18.11 21.20 -37.92
N ARG A 758 -19.38 20.98 -38.28
CA ARG A 758 -19.87 21.22 -39.63
C ARG A 758 -19.66 22.67 -40.08
N LEU A 759 -19.98 23.65 -39.23
CA LEU A 759 -19.76 25.06 -39.51
C LEU A 759 -18.26 25.39 -39.68
N SER A 760 -17.40 24.80 -38.86
CA SER A 760 -15.95 24.99 -38.92
C SER A 760 -15.34 24.44 -40.22
N ARG A 761 -15.81 23.28 -40.69
CA ARG A 761 -15.40 22.72 -41.99
C ARG A 761 -15.87 23.57 -43.16
N GLN A 762 -17.10 24.11 -43.08
CA GLN A 762 -17.63 25.04 -44.10
C GLN A 762 -16.85 26.35 -44.12
N ASP A 763 -16.52 26.89 -42.94
CA ASP A 763 -15.70 28.09 -42.79
C ASP A 763 -14.31 27.92 -43.41
N ALA A 764 -13.64 26.80 -43.11
CA ALA A 764 -12.35 26.45 -43.69
C ALA A 764 -12.42 26.31 -45.23
N ALA A 765 -13.48 25.67 -45.75
CA ALA A 765 -13.66 25.48 -47.19
C ALA A 765 -13.91 26.79 -47.95
N CYS A 766 -14.53 27.80 -47.30
CA CYS A 766 -14.79 29.10 -47.92
C CYS A 766 -13.79 30.19 -47.53
N GLY A 767 -12.73 29.88 -46.77
CA GLY A 767 -11.70 30.83 -46.38
C GLY A 767 -12.14 31.87 -45.33
N GLY A 768 -12.95 31.47 -44.34
CA GLY A 768 -13.33 32.32 -43.21
C GLY A 768 -14.70 33.02 -43.33
N CYS A 769 -15.52 32.66 -44.33
CA CYS A 769 -16.79 33.32 -44.61
C CYS A 769 -17.90 33.05 -43.57
N MET A 770 -17.71 32.07 -42.69
CA MET A 770 -18.65 31.64 -41.64
C MET A 770 -18.10 31.87 -40.22
N SER A 771 -16.98 32.60 -40.07
CA SER A 771 -16.29 32.85 -38.79
C SER A 771 -17.21 33.29 -37.66
N LEU A 772 -18.10 34.27 -37.91
CA LEU A 772 -19.08 34.74 -36.91
C LEU A 772 -20.10 33.65 -36.51
N ALA A 773 -20.50 32.77 -37.43
CA ALA A 773 -21.42 31.67 -37.14
C ALA A 773 -20.73 30.54 -36.36
N VAL A 774 -19.43 30.32 -36.60
CA VAL A 774 -18.59 29.40 -35.82
C VAL A 774 -18.41 29.93 -34.41
N GLU A 775 -18.11 31.23 -34.25
CA GLU A 775 -17.96 31.90 -32.94
C GLU A 775 -19.24 31.78 -32.12
N ARG A 776 -20.40 32.18 -32.66
CA ARG A 776 -21.69 32.01 -31.96
C ARG A 776 -22.01 30.57 -31.60
N CYS A 777 -21.64 29.61 -32.44
CA CYS A 777 -21.87 28.19 -32.13
C CYS A 777 -21.00 27.73 -30.95
N LYS A 778 -19.76 28.24 -30.85
CA LYS A 778 -18.87 27.97 -29.72
C LYS A 778 -19.39 28.62 -28.44
N ASP A 779 -19.89 29.85 -28.53
CA ASP A 779 -20.52 30.53 -27.39
C ASP A 779 -21.75 29.75 -26.89
N ASP A 780 -22.66 29.33 -27.80
CA ASP A 780 -23.83 28.49 -27.46
C ASP A 780 -23.40 27.17 -26.78
N LEU A 781 -22.29 26.57 -27.23
CA LEU A 781 -21.75 25.33 -26.66
C LEU A 781 -21.14 25.56 -25.27
N GLU A 782 -20.46 26.68 -25.05
CA GLU A 782 -19.88 27.06 -23.77
C GLU A 782 -20.99 27.32 -22.74
N ASP A 783 -22.02 28.09 -23.10
CA ASP A 783 -23.21 28.34 -22.26
C ASP A 783 -23.90 27.04 -21.82
N GLN A 784 -24.04 26.06 -22.74
CA GLN A 784 -24.63 24.76 -22.42
C GLN A 784 -23.73 23.94 -21.47
N ARG A 785 -22.42 23.97 -21.68
CA ARG A 785 -21.45 23.29 -20.80
C ARG A 785 -21.44 23.90 -19.40
N GLU A 786 -21.53 25.23 -19.27
CA GLU A 786 -21.66 25.89 -17.98
C GLU A 786 -22.95 25.50 -17.25
N GLN A 787 -24.08 25.41 -17.96
CA GLN A 787 -25.34 24.95 -17.37
C GLN A 787 -25.28 23.49 -16.91
N LEU A 788 -24.67 22.61 -17.71
CA LEU A 788 -24.46 21.22 -17.32
C LEU A 788 -23.56 21.13 -16.09
N TYR A 789 -22.44 21.86 -16.09
CA TYR A 789 -21.49 21.90 -14.98
C TYR A 789 -22.15 22.40 -13.68
N ALA A 790 -23.03 23.42 -13.77
CA ALA A 790 -23.78 23.90 -12.61
C ALA A 790 -24.72 22.83 -12.03
N LEU A 791 -25.35 22.00 -12.86
CA LEU A 791 -26.18 20.88 -12.41
C LEU A 791 -25.34 19.72 -11.85
N GLU A 792 -24.20 19.42 -12.45
CA GLU A 792 -23.23 18.45 -11.92
C GLU A 792 -22.77 18.87 -10.52
N CYS A 793 -22.49 20.16 -10.32
CA CYS A 793 -22.19 20.72 -9.01
C CYS A 793 -23.34 20.59 -8.00
N GLN A 794 -24.59 20.83 -8.43
CA GLN A 794 -25.75 20.60 -7.56
C GLN A 794 -25.86 19.13 -7.14
N LEU A 795 -25.63 18.20 -8.08
CA LEU A 795 -25.65 16.77 -7.81
C LEU A 795 -24.49 16.34 -6.90
N ALA A 796 -23.30 16.88 -7.12
CA ALA A 796 -22.12 16.61 -6.31
C ALA A 796 -22.32 17.12 -4.87
N ARG A 797 -22.85 18.33 -4.68
CA ARG A 797 -23.23 18.86 -3.36
C ARG A 797 -24.26 17.99 -2.66
N LEU A 798 -25.31 17.58 -3.39
CA LEU A 798 -26.34 16.70 -2.85
C LEU A 798 -25.71 15.41 -2.29
N LYS A 799 -24.69 14.87 -2.97
CA LYS A 799 -23.97 13.65 -2.58
C LYS A 799 -22.80 13.85 -1.62
N GLY A 800 -22.42 15.09 -1.29
CA GLY A 800 -21.19 15.39 -0.54
C GLY A 800 -19.91 15.04 -1.32
N LEU A 801 -19.93 15.19 -2.64
CA LEU A 801 -18.83 14.98 -3.59
C LEU A 801 -18.35 16.29 -4.25
N GLU A 802 -18.77 17.44 -3.72
CA GLU A 802 -18.45 18.77 -4.25
C GLU A 802 -16.94 19.07 -4.28
N ASP A 803 -16.18 18.36 -3.43
CA ASP A 803 -14.72 18.47 -3.37
C ASP A 803 -14.01 17.80 -4.55
N LEU A 804 -14.71 16.94 -5.30
CA LEU A 804 -14.21 16.32 -6.53
C LEU A 804 -14.39 17.22 -7.77
N MET A 805 -15.02 18.39 -7.62
CA MET A 805 -15.32 19.29 -8.74
C MET A 805 -14.54 20.60 -8.64
N ASP A 806 -13.77 20.89 -9.70
CA ASP A 806 -12.93 22.08 -9.79
C ASP A 806 -13.77 23.36 -9.94
N ASN A 807 -13.97 24.11 -8.85
CA ASN A 807 -14.67 25.41 -8.81
C ASN A 807 -16.20 25.35 -8.90
N CYS A 808 -16.86 24.48 -8.14
CA CYS A 808 -18.33 24.55 -8.05
C CYS A 808 -18.81 25.93 -7.52
N PRO A 809 -19.50 26.74 -8.34
CA PRO A 809 -19.89 28.10 -7.97
C PRO A 809 -20.86 28.07 -6.79
N ARG A 810 -20.54 28.78 -5.69
CA ARG A 810 -21.29 28.77 -4.43
C ARG A 810 -22.77 29.07 -4.61
#